data_AF-A0A3N5ZFG3-F1
#
_entry.id   AF-A0A3N5ZFG3-F1
#
_cell.length_a   1.000
_cell.length_b   1.000
_cell.length_c   1.000
_cell.angle_alpha   90.00
_cell.angle_beta   90.00
_cell.angle_gamma   90.00
#
_symmetry.space_group_name_H-M   'P 1'
#
loop_
_entity.id
_entity.type
_entity.pdbx_description
1 polymer ?
#
loop_
_entity_poly.entity_id
_entity_poly.type
_entity_poly.pdbx_seq_one_letter_code
_entity_poly.pdbx_strand_id
1 'polypeptide(L)'
;TGPASPAASPAAPAVAVFGVDAADWRTIDALLSGGRLPAFARLRQASLRGTLRADPPLLSPIIWTTIATGRQPEDHGVLDFMVDVPGGPQVPVHGGVRRVKAAWEIWSDAGRRVLVTGWWATWPADRVRGVVVSDRLTTRHLRGETPPERGLVHPPEAWAGISRTVVPPSTIGFEALSRLIPVTRAEFDHAVAEEQASASRFYRDPIAHLRAAIAASRTWRAIVSAQLAEGSPDLVMVCHDVVDTVSHLFIRDRVRGERAIAAAYAEADQALGEMAAKLDPGTLVVVLSDHGFHAADAGIREDPSDLTAGASAWHRPYGIFAAAPAGVIAGTVAGSSPSDVGTVSPLDILPTLLSRAGLPVAADMPGRIIAGIGRKDGPPRVPSYGAHVLPEPPPALGAAARASELERLRALGYVSGAGPTSLARTNLGEILYRRGDFKGAVRELEAVVRADPLNQHAQLWLARAHAAAGRDAEALQVYERMIRGAGAGADLDPIVFLAATEIDLAAGRAEAARARLGRVPAALSGSPEVLTARGSVAEAEGRRDEAQREYRAALAAAPSDAAALERLVNLHIKEGRADLARTIAARTAQAFPSSAAHLSLAGEAALALKRYAEAARWFETALELAPDADSVRTELARARLLNGDPSAALEALEGTRSSRDTESLRGASLAGREDWPGAIAAYERALSFGPPTTDLLNALGHALLRGGRPADARRTLERSLAMVPEQPVIRALLQTVPKR
;
A
#
# COMPACT_ATOMS: atom_id res chain seq x y z
N THR A 1 54.79 -11.89 29.02
CA THR A 1 54.05 -11.96 27.74
C THR A 1 52.60 -11.68 28.04
N GLY A 2 52.16 -10.43 27.89
CA GLY A 2 50.75 -10.06 28.10
C GLY A 2 49.86 -10.69 27.02
N PRO A 3 48.57 -10.92 27.30
CA PRO A 3 47.65 -11.43 26.29
C PRO A 3 47.56 -10.39 25.17
N ALA A 4 47.82 -10.84 23.94
CA ALA A 4 47.70 -10.02 22.75
C ALA A 4 46.27 -9.47 22.67
N SER A 5 46.14 -8.14 22.54
CA SER A 5 44.89 -7.51 22.14
C SER A 5 44.34 -8.22 20.90
N PRO A 6 43.06 -8.64 20.88
CA PRO A 6 42.48 -9.21 19.68
C PRO A 6 42.56 -8.13 18.59
N ALA A 7 43.20 -8.47 17.47
CA ALA A 7 43.23 -7.62 16.30
C ALA A 7 41.80 -7.16 15.98
N ALA A 8 41.61 -5.86 15.86
CA ALA A 8 40.33 -5.28 15.51
C ALA A 8 39.81 -5.95 14.24
N SER A 9 38.67 -6.66 14.33
CA SER A 9 37.93 -7.09 13.16
C SER A 9 37.77 -5.87 12.23
N PRO A 10 37.92 -6.04 10.90
CA PRO A 10 37.71 -4.94 9.97
C PRO A 10 36.35 -4.30 10.27
N ALA A 11 36.34 -2.98 10.52
CA ALA A 11 35.14 -2.25 10.89
C ALA A 11 34.04 -2.56 9.86
N ALA A 12 32.90 -3.05 10.34
CA ALA A 12 31.78 -3.39 9.47
C ALA A 12 31.33 -2.13 8.70
N PRO A 13 30.93 -2.26 7.43
CA PRO A 13 30.60 -1.12 6.60
C PRO A 13 29.40 -0.35 7.17
N ALA A 14 29.53 0.99 7.21
CA ALA A 14 28.45 1.89 7.58
C ALA A 14 27.27 1.78 6.61
N VAL A 15 26.06 1.99 7.12
CA VAL A 15 24.82 1.92 6.36
C VAL A 15 23.97 3.16 6.65
N ALA A 16 23.39 3.74 5.61
CA ALA A 16 22.44 4.84 5.72
C ALA A 16 21.11 4.42 5.09
N VAL A 17 20.01 4.81 5.71
CA VAL A 17 18.65 4.66 5.21
C VAL A 17 18.05 6.06 5.05
N PHE A 18 17.66 6.38 3.83
CA PHE A 18 16.98 7.62 3.48
C PHE A 18 15.54 7.31 3.08
N GLY A 19 14.63 7.54 4.02
CA GLY A 19 13.20 7.40 3.83
C GLY A 19 12.59 8.66 3.24
N VAL A 20 11.74 8.50 2.22
CA VAL A 20 10.87 9.55 1.71
C VAL A 20 9.44 9.03 1.80
N ASP A 21 8.62 9.59 2.67
CA ASP A 21 7.22 9.20 2.88
C ASP A 21 6.42 9.48 1.59
N ALA A 22 5.76 8.45 1.07
CA ALA A 22 4.90 8.51 -0.11
C ALA A 22 5.55 8.84 -1.49
N ALA A 23 6.83 8.52 -1.68
CA ALA A 23 7.52 8.68 -2.96
C ALA A 23 7.33 7.48 -3.91
N ASP A 24 7.11 7.76 -5.20
CA ASP A 24 6.84 6.75 -6.22
C ASP A 24 7.76 6.89 -7.45
N TRP A 25 8.19 5.75 -8.01
CA TRP A 25 9.07 5.72 -9.18
C TRP A 25 8.51 6.39 -10.42
N ARG A 26 7.19 6.34 -10.65
CA ARG A 26 6.55 6.95 -11.83
C ARG A 26 6.63 8.46 -11.77
N THR A 27 6.38 9.04 -10.59
CA THR A 27 6.51 10.49 -10.39
C THR A 27 7.96 10.91 -10.54
N ILE A 28 8.90 10.14 -9.97
CA ILE A 28 10.33 10.39 -10.14
C ILE A 28 10.71 10.33 -11.63
N ASP A 29 10.36 9.27 -12.35
CA ASP A 29 10.69 9.09 -13.77
C ASP A 29 10.13 10.22 -14.64
N ALA A 30 8.90 10.66 -14.38
CA ALA A 30 8.30 11.81 -15.04
C ALA A 30 9.12 13.10 -14.80
N LEU A 31 9.56 13.34 -13.56
CA LEU A 31 10.37 14.51 -13.22
C LEU A 31 11.80 14.43 -13.77
N LEU A 32 12.40 13.23 -13.83
CA LEU A 32 13.71 12.99 -14.43
C LEU A 32 13.72 13.33 -15.93
N SER A 33 12.64 13.02 -16.65
CA SER A 33 12.50 13.36 -18.07
C SER A 33 12.57 14.86 -18.34
N GLY A 34 12.23 15.68 -17.34
CA GLY A 34 12.35 17.14 -17.37
C GLY A 34 13.69 17.69 -16.88
N GLY A 35 14.71 16.83 -16.66
CA GLY A 35 16.04 17.25 -16.20
C GLY A 35 16.11 17.66 -14.72
N ARG A 36 15.15 17.20 -13.90
CA ARG A 36 15.09 17.49 -12.44
C ARG A 36 15.66 16.31 -11.65
N LEU A 37 15.76 16.49 -10.32
CA LEU A 37 16.13 15.44 -9.35
C LEU A 37 17.49 14.76 -9.59
N PRO A 38 18.62 15.50 -9.58
CA PRO A 38 19.94 14.95 -9.90
C PRO A 38 20.38 13.78 -9.01
N ALA A 39 20.00 13.71 -7.73
CA ALA A 39 20.37 12.59 -6.87
C ALA A 39 19.60 11.31 -7.24
N PHE A 40 18.28 11.42 -7.45
CA PHE A 40 17.44 10.34 -7.96
C PHE A 40 17.83 9.91 -9.38
N ALA A 41 18.29 10.82 -10.23
CA ALA A 41 18.79 10.48 -11.56
C ALA A 41 19.98 9.51 -11.47
N ARG A 42 20.94 9.82 -10.59
CA ARG A 42 22.12 8.97 -10.35
C ARG A 42 21.74 7.63 -9.71
N LEU A 43 20.79 7.63 -8.78
CA LEU A 43 20.21 6.38 -8.27
C LEU A 43 19.59 5.56 -9.40
N ARG A 44 18.78 6.16 -10.27
CA ARG A 44 18.10 5.45 -11.37
C ARG A 44 19.10 4.82 -12.35
N GLN A 45 20.22 5.49 -12.60
CA GLN A 45 21.22 5.07 -13.59
C GLN A 45 22.29 4.11 -13.05
N ALA A 46 22.51 4.04 -11.74
CA ALA A 46 23.69 3.37 -11.22
C ALA A 46 23.51 2.65 -9.88
N SER A 47 22.30 2.11 -9.64
CA SER A 47 21.93 1.43 -8.39
C SER A 47 21.24 0.08 -8.60
N LEU A 48 21.16 -0.67 -7.51
CA LEU A 48 20.23 -1.78 -7.34
C LEU A 48 18.87 -1.17 -6.96
N ARG A 49 17.81 -1.47 -7.71
CA ARG A 49 16.49 -0.87 -7.56
C ARG A 49 15.38 -1.91 -7.49
N GLY A 50 14.22 -1.52 -6.98
CA GLY A 50 13.01 -2.32 -6.96
C GLY A 50 11.81 -1.47 -6.55
N THR A 51 10.66 -2.10 -6.38
CA THR A 51 9.44 -1.45 -5.91
C THR A 51 9.12 -1.95 -4.52
N LEU A 52 9.09 -1.07 -3.53
CA LEU A 52 8.60 -1.44 -2.21
C LEU A 52 7.08 -1.54 -2.28
N ARG A 53 6.51 -2.67 -1.85
CA ARG A 53 5.06 -2.87 -1.79
C ARG A 53 4.63 -3.09 -0.34
N ALA A 54 3.81 -2.19 0.17
CA ALA A 54 3.15 -2.32 1.46
C ALA A 54 1.72 -2.85 1.30
N ASP A 55 1.26 -3.63 2.28
CA ASP A 55 -0.15 -4.04 2.35
C ASP A 55 -0.94 -3.06 3.22
N PRO A 56 -2.22 -2.78 2.90
CA PRO A 56 -3.02 -1.88 3.71
C PRO A 56 -3.26 -2.42 5.14
N PRO A 57 -3.56 -1.55 6.12
CA PRO A 57 -3.80 -0.11 5.97
C PRO A 57 -2.49 0.66 5.70
N LEU A 58 -2.52 1.53 4.68
CA LEU A 58 -1.35 2.26 4.20
C LEU A 58 -1.11 3.50 5.08
N LEU A 59 -0.74 3.28 6.34
CA LEU A 59 -0.48 4.31 7.33
C LEU A 59 1.01 4.31 7.70
N SER A 60 1.67 5.46 7.53
CA SER A 60 3.11 5.63 7.70
C SER A 60 3.63 5.09 9.05
N PRO A 61 3.01 5.35 10.23
CA PRO A 61 3.50 4.80 11.49
C PRO A 61 3.58 3.26 11.53
N ILE A 62 2.67 2.57 10.84
CA ILE A 62 2.66 1.10 10.77
C ILE A 62 3.83 0.63 9.91
N ILE A 63 3.94 1.17 8.69
CA ILE A 63 4.90 0.69 7.70
C ILE A 63 6.33 1.07 8.09
N TRP A 64 6.58 2.31 8.51
CA TRP A 64 7.92 2.74 8.95
C TRP A 64 8.39 2.04 10.22
N THR A 65 7.47 1.64 11.11
CA THR A 65 7.83 0.78 12.26
C THR A 65 8.12 -0.65 11.82
N THR A 66 7.37 -1.19 10.85
CA THR A 66 7.67 -2.49 10.23
C THR A 66 9.07 -2.48 9.61
N ILE A 67 9.43 -1.43 8.87
CA ILE A 67 10.76 -1.25 8.28
C ILE A 67 11.85 -1.20 9.36
N ALA A 68 11.64 -0.42 10.41
CA ALA A 68 12.63 -0.23 11.48
C ALA A 68 12.81 -1.45 12.38
N THR A 69 11.84 -2.36 12.44
CA THR A 69 11.85 -3.52 13.35
C THR A 69 11.98 -4.85 12.63
N GLY A 70 11.71 -4.92 11.32
CA GLY A 70 11.63 -6.18 10.58
C GLY A 70 10.52 -7.11 11.08
N ARG A 71 9.54 -6.58 11.83
CA ARG A 71 8.47 -7.32 12.50
C ARG A 71 7.11 -6.91 11.97
N GLN A 72 6.13 -7.81 12.12
CA GLN A 72 4.77 -7.54 11.67
C GLN A 72 4.08 -6.52 12.59
N PRO A 73 3.02 -5.82 12.12
CA PRO A 73 2.29 -4.85 12.92
C PRO A 73 1.81 -5.35 14.28
N GLU A 74 1.30 -6.58 14.35
CA GLU A 74 0.84 -7.18 15.61
C GLU A 74 1.98 -7.47 16.60
N ASP A 75 3.19 -7.70 16.10
CA ASP A 75 4.38 -8.00 16.88
C ASP A 75 4.95 -6.71 17.48
N HIS A 76 5.14 -5.67 16.65
CA HIS A 76 5.70 -4.41 17.11
C HIS A 76 4.66 -3.52 17.79
N GLY A 77 3.36 -3.72 17.58
CA GLY A 77 2.27 -3.08 18.33
C GLY A 77 1.92 -1.64 17.92
N VAL A 78 2.48 -1.13 16.82
CA VAL A 78 2.14 0.19 16.26
C VAL A 78 1.15 -0.02 15.13
N LEU A 79 -0.08 0.46 15.31
CA LEU A 79 -1.22 0.08 14.47
C LEU A 79 -2.02 1.27 13.95
N ASP A 80 -1.61 2.51 14.27
CA ASP A 80 -2.31 3.75 13.90
C ASP A 80 -1.42 4.98 14.20
N PHE A 81 -1.83 6.16 13.72
CA PHE A 81 -1.35 7.47 14.17
C PHE A 81 -1.79 7.81 15.60
N MET A 82 -2.91 7.24 16.08
CA MET A 82 -3.46 7.46 17.43
C MET A 82 -3.58 6.16 18.22
N VAL A 83 -3.10 6.15 19.46
CA VAL A 83 -3.12 4.99 20.34
C VAL A 83 -4.07 5.18 21.52
N ASP A 84 -4.84 4.14 21.84
CA ASP A 84 -5.75 4.14 22.99
C ASP A 84 -4.96 3.97 24.30
N VAL A 85 -5.19 4.87 25.27
CA VAL A 85 -4.67 4.72 26.63
C VAL A 85 -5.76 4.12 27.51
N PRO A 86 -5.51 3.00 28.23
CA PRO A 86 -6.51 2.39 29.11
C PRO A 86 -7.08 3.40 30.13
N GLY A 87 -8.39 3.61 30.09
CA GLY A 87 -9.08 4.56 30.98
C GLY A 87 -8.78 6.04 30.71
N GLY A 88 -8.09 6.37 29.61
CA GLY A 88 -7.68 7.72 29.24
C GLY A 88 -8.06 8.10 27.80
N PRO A 89 -7.77 9.34 27.38
CA PRO A 89 -7.98 9.77 26.00
C PRO A 89 -6.99 9.10 25.05
N GLN A 90 -7.31 9.05 23.75
CA GLN A 90 -6.32 8.73 22.73
C GLN A 90 -5.17 9.73 22.74
N VAL A 91 -3.96 9.23 22.48
CA VAL A 91 -2.76 10.04 22.33
C VAL A 91 -2.08 9.71 21.01
N PRO A 92 -1.34 10.65 20.42
CA PRO A 92 -0.56 10.37 19.22
C PRO A 92 0.47 9.27 19.48
N VAL A 93 0.71 8.46 18.45
CA VAL A 93 1.67 7.36 18.48
C VAL A 93 3.04 7.82 19.01
N HIS A 94 3.70 6.93 19.73
CA HIS A 94 4.95 7.20 20.41
C HIS A 94 5.75 5.90 20.61
N GLY A 95 7.05 6.00 20.87
CA GLY A 95 7.94 4.86 21.05
C GLY A 95 7.46 3.89 22.13
N GLY A 96 6.76 4.41 23.15
CA GLY A 96 6.24 3.56 24.22
C GLY A 96 5.13 2.56 23.88
N VAL A 97 4.56 2.60 22.68
CA VAL A 97 3.67 1.51 22.22
C VAL A 97 4.42 0.43 21.42
N ARG A 98 5.66 0.71 21.00
CA ARG A 98 6.49 -0.25 20.27
C ARG A 98 6.93 -1.36 21.23
N ARG A 99 6.68 -2.62 20.87
CA ARG A 99 6.93 -3.79 21.73
C ARG A 99 8.29 -4.44 21.51
N VAL A 100 8.93 -4.16 20.38
CA VAL A 100 10.18 -4.81 19.93
C VAL A 100 11.24 -3.77 19.59
N LYS A 101 12.51 -4.15 19.71
CA LYS A 101 13.62 -3.24 19.39
C LYS A 101 13.62 -2.82 17.93
N ALA A 102 13.91 -1.54 17.70
CA ALA A 102 14.18 -1.01 16.38
C ALA A 102 15.67 -1.13 16.00
N ALA A 103 15.99 -0.89 14.73
CA ALA A 103 17.34 -0.99 14.17
C ALA A 103 18.39 -0.20 14.96
N TRP A 104 18.07 1.03 15.39
CA TRP A 104 19.01 1.87 16.14
C TRP A 104 19.34 1.34 17.53
N GLU A 105 18.38 0.69 18.21
CA GLU A 105 18.63 0.00 19.47
C GLU A 105 19.56 -1.20 19.23
N ILE A 106 19.30 -1.98 18.18
CA ILE A 106 20.11 -3.16 17.83
C ILE A 106 21.56 -2.78 17.51
N TRP A 107 21.78 -1.72 16.73
CA TRP A 107 23.13 -1.21 16.45
C TRP A 107 23.81 -0.68 17.72
N SER A 108 23.07 0.07 18.54
CA SER A 108 23.58 0.62 19.80
C SER A 108 24.03 -0.48 20.76
N ASP A 109 23.22 -1.54 20.92
CA ASP A 109 23.53 -2.70 21.75
C ASP A 109 24.78 -3.45 21.25
N ALA A 110 25.02 -3.44 19.93
CA ALA A 110 26.25 -3.94 19.32
C ALA A 110 27.45 -2.97 19.47
N GLY A 111 27.30 -1.91 20.25
CA GLY A 111 28.33 -0.90 20.50
C GLY A 111 28.58 0.01 19.30
N ARG A 112 27.63 0.19 18.38
CA ARG A 112 27.79 1.02 17.18
C ARG A 112 27.12 2.38 17.33
N ARG A 113 27.68 3.42 16.69
CA ARG A 113 27.12 4.76 16.72
C ARG A 113 25.96 4.90 15.73
N VAL A 114 24.87 5.51 16.15
CA VAL A 114 23.69 5.74 15.31
C VAL A 114 23.32 7.22 15.20
N LEU A 115 22.71 7.60 14.08
CA LEU A 115 22.02 8.86 13.89
C LEU A 115 20.61 8.56 13.38
N VAL A 116 19.57 8.92 14.13
CA VAL A 116 18.17 8.77 13.73
C VAL A 116 17.46 10.11 13.76
N THR A 117 16.80 10.50 12.68
CA THR A 117 16.08 11.79 12.61
C THR A 117 14.75 11.64 11.88
N GLY A 118 13.67 12.18 12.45
CA GLY A 118 12.37 12.24 11.78
C GLY A 118 11.65 10.90 11.63
N TRP A 119 12.21 9.81 12.18
CA TRP A 119 11.61 8.48 12.06
C TRP A 119 10.37 8.36 12.96
N TRP A 120 9.30 7.76 12.45
CA TRP A 120 8.03 7.63 13.16
C TRP A 120 8.14 6.92 14.50
N ALA A 121 7.32 7.36 15.47
CA ALA A 121 7.19 6.75 16.80
C ALA A 121 8.54 6.69 17.57
N THR A 122 9.32 7.76 17.50
CA THR A 122 10.62 7.87 18.18
C THR A 122 10.59 8.80 19.39
N TRP A 123 9.44 9.37 19.75
CA TRP A 123 9.28 10.07 21.03
C TRP A 123 8.80 9.13 22.14
N PRO A 124 9.33 9.21 23.37
CA PRO A 124 10.59 9.86 23.73
C PRO A 124 11.78 9.20 23.03
N ALA A 125 12.81 9.99 22.72
CA ALA A 125 14.01 9.53 22.04
C ALA A 125 14.68 8.37 22.79
N ASP A 126 14.93 7.27 22.08
CA ASP A 126 15.55 6.08 22.64
C ASP A 126 16.98 6.34 23.10
N ARG A 127 17.38 5.70 24.20
CA ARG A 127 18.75 5.77 24.71
C ARG A 127 19.66 4.90 23.87
N VAL A 128 20.50 5.55 23.07
CA VAL A 128 21.43 4.88 22.15
C VAL A 128 22.85 5.41 22.28
N ARG A 129 23.82 4.67 21.75
CA ARG A 129 25.15 5.18 21.44
C ARG A 129 25.04 6.02 20.16
N GLY A 130 24.94 7.34 20.28
CA GLY A 130 24.75 8.25 19.14
C GLY A 130 23.62 9.22 19.40
N VAL A 131 22.95 9.67 18.33
CA VAL A 131 21.93 10.72 18.40
C VAL A 131 20.59 10.25 17.83
N VAL A 132 19.52 10.50 18.57
CA VAL A 132 18.13 10.34 18.10
C VAL A 132 17.43 11.68 18.24
N VAL A 133 16.87 12.17 17.14
CA VAL A 133 16.01 13.35 17.10
C VAL A 133 14.62 12.89 16.70
N SER A 134 13.68 12.97 17.64
CA SER A 134 12.33 12.45 17.45
C SER A 134 11.57 13.19 16.35
N ASP A 135 10.75 12.44 15.61
CA ASP A 135 9.69 12.90 14.71
C ASP A 135 8.88 14.10 15.23
N ARG A 136 8.65 14.19 16.54
CA ARG A 136 7.88 15.29 17.15
C ARG A 136 8.54 16.67 17.05
N LEU A 137 9.85 16.74 16.76
CA LEU A 137 10.52 18.02 16.59
C LEU A 137 9.83 18.87 15.51
N THR A 138 9.51 18.26 14.36
CA THR A 138 8.89 18.99 13.25
C THR A 138 7.38 19.01 13.29
N THR A 139 6.73 18.02 13.87
CA THR A 139 5.25 18.07 13.96
C THR A 139 4.77 19.04 15.03
N ARG A 140 5.61 19.43 16.02
CA ARG A 140 5.20 20.30 17.14
C ARG A 140 6.16 21.43 17.49
N HIS A 141 7.46 21.14 17.56
CA HIS A 141 8.41 22.10 18.12
C HIS A 141 8.96 23.12 17.10
N LEU A 142 8.71 22.93 15.80
CA LEU A 142 9.10 23.87 14.72
C LEU A 142 8.63 25.32 14.93
N ARG A 143 7.64 25.53 15.81
CA ARG A 143 6.95 26.81 16.01
C ARG A 143 7.46 27.59 17.22
N GLY A 144 8.53 27.15 17.86
CA GLY A 144 9.14 27.85 18.99
C GLY A 144 8.32 27.76 20.29
N GLU A 145 7.47 26.74 20.42
CA GLU A 145 6.78 26.44 21.69
C GLU A 145 7.83 26.17 22.77
N THR A 146 7.91 27.07 23.75
CA THR A 146 8.92 27.04 24.82
C THR A 146 8.26 26.70 26.14
N PRO A 147 8.80 25.77 26.95
CA PRO A 147 10.04 25.01 26.73
C PRO A 147 9.87 23.79 25.80
N PRO A 148 10.98 23.27 25.21
CA PRO A 148 10.96 22.05 24.41
C PRO A 148 10.41 20.85 25.20
N GLU A 149 9.63 20.02 24.51
CA GLU A 149 9.08 18.79 25.09
C GLU A 149 10.25 17.89 25.57
N ARG A 150 10.15 17.37 26.78
CA ARG A 150 11.19 16.46 27.32
C ARG A 150 11.27 15.22 26.43
N GLY A 151 12.49 14.77 26.15
CA GLY A 151 12.72 13.55 25.36
C GLY A 151 12.61 13.73 23.85
N LEU A 152 12.68 14.96 23.32
CA LEU A 152 12.78 15.17 21.86
C LEU A 152 14.12 14.70 21.27
N VAL A 153 15.19 14.74 22.08
CA VAL A 153 16.55 14.42 21.64
C VAL A 153 17.23 13.53 22.67
N HIS A 154 17.95 12.52 22.18
CA HIS A 154 18.94 11.77 22.93
C HIS A 154 20.32 11.93 22.25
N PRO A 155 21.41 12.14 23.01
CA PRO A 155 21.40 12.46 24.43
C PRO A 155 20.90 13.90 24.66
N PRO A 156 20.34 14.24 25.83
CA PRO A 156 19.72 15.56 26.07
C PRO A 156 20.65 16.75 25.82
N GLU A 157 21.94 16.61 26.06
CA GLU A 157 22.96 17.64 25.82
C GLU A 157 23.12 18.04 24.34
N ALA A 158 22.74 17.18 23.39
CA ALA A 158 22.77 17.49 21.97
C ALA A 158 21.73 18.55 21.56
N TRP A 159 20.72 18.79 22.42
CA TRP A 159 19.65 19.76 22.18
C TRP A 159 20.16 21.15 21.81
N ALA A 160 21.17 21.66 22.52
CA ALA A 160 21.66 23.03 22.31
C ALA A 160 22.28 23.23 20.91
N GLY A 161 22.84 22.18 20.31
CA GLY A 161 23.31 22.19 18.93
C GLY A 161 22.15 22.07 17.94
N ILE A 162 21.29 21.07 18.15
CA ILE A 162 20.15 20.77 17.27
C ILE A 162 19.18 21.94 17.18
N SER A 163 18.85 22.60 18.28
CA SER A 163 17.88 23.70 18.30
C SER A 163 18.31 24.89 17.44
N ARG A 164 19.62 25.07 17.19
CA ARG A 164 20.15 26.14 16.32
C ARG A 164 20.03 25.82 14.82
N THR A 165 19.79 24.55 14.48
CA THR A 165 19.62 24.10 13.09
C THR A 165 18.16 24.10 12.65
N VAL A 166 17.22 24.32 13.58
CA VAL A 166 15.79 24.38 13.29
C VAL A 166 15.51 25.57 12.36
N VAL A 167 14.82 25.31 11.25
CA VAL A 167 14.41 26.30 10.26
C VAL A 167 12.96 26.68 10.52
N PRO A 168 12.67 27.91 10.98
CA PRO A 168 11.29 28.32 11.25
C PRO A 168 10.47 28.51 9.96
N PRO A 169 9.15 28.23 9.95
CA PRO A 169 8.30 28.47 8.78
C PRO A 169 8.26 29.95 8.33
N SER A 170 8.48 30.89 9.25
CA SER A 170 8.61 32.33 8.95
C SER A 170 9.75 32.68 8.00
N THR A 171 10.75 31.80 7.83
CA THR A 171 11.85 31.99 6.87
C THR A 171 11.44 31.67 5.42
N ILE A 172 10.30 30.99 5.23
CA ILE A 172 9.74 30.71 3.91
C ILE A 172 8.90 31.92 3.46
N GLY A 173 9.59 32.94 2.96
CA GLY A 173 8.98 34.20 2.49
C GLY A 173 8.28 34.08 1.14
N PHE A 174 7.57 35.15 0.75
CA PHE A 174 6.76 35.21 -0.48
C PHE A 174 7.53 34.80 -1.73
N GLU A 175 8.73 35.35 -1.97
CA GLU A 175 9.52 35.02 -3.16
C GLU A 175 9.93 33.54 -3.20
N ALA A 176 10.28 32.97 -2.05
CA ALA A 176 10.65 31.56 -1.96
C ALA A 176 9.45 30.67 -2.27
N LEU A 177 8.29 30.98 -1.71
CA LEU A 177 7.06 30.22 -1.92
C LEU A 177 6.53 30.35 -3.36
N SER A 178 6.59 31.55 -3.95
CA SER A 178 6.17 31.81 -5.34
C SER A 178 6.98 31.06 -6.39
N ARG A 179 8.18 30.58 -6.04
CA ARG A 179 8.96 29.66 -6.88
C ARG A 179 8.46 28.21 -6.81
N LEU A 180 7.80 27.83 -5.72
CA LEU A 180 7.28 26.47 -5.50
C LEU A 180 5.87 26.33 -6.07
N ILE A 181 5.00 27.33 -5.87
CA ILE A 181 3.61 27.31 -6.33
C ILE A 181 3.17 28.70 -6.84
N PRO A 182 2.18 28.77 -7.76
CA PRO A 182 1.47 30.01 -8.03
C PRO A 182 0.73 30.50 -6.77
N VAL A 183 1.18 31.61 -6.18
CA VAL A 183 0.58 32.22 -5.00
C VAL A 183 0.57 33.74 -5.13
N THR A 184 -0.55 34.37 -4.78
CA THR A 184 -0.66 35.83 -4.76
C THR A 184 -0.14 36.40 -3.45
N ARG A 185 0.18 37.69 -3.45
CA ARG A 185 0.64 38.36 -2.22
C ARG A 185 -0.43 38.33 -1.11
N ALA A 186 -1.70 38.50 -1.48
CA ALA A 186 -2.81 38.46 -0.54
C ALA A 186 -3.00 37.08 0.12
N GLU A 187 -2.90 36.00 -0.67
CA GLU A 187 -2.96 34.62 -0.14
C GLU A 187 -1.79 34.34 0.79
N PHE A 188 -0.59 34.81 0.46
CA PHE A 188 0.57 34.68 1.34
C PHE A 188 0.39 35.44 2.66
N ASP A 189 -0.04 36.70 2.60
CA ASP A 189 -0.24 37.51 3.81
C ASP A 189 -1.36 36.91 4.69
N HIS A 190 -2.41 36.31 4.10
CA HIS A 190 -3.42 35.55 4.82
C HIS A 190 -2.85 34.31 5.51
N ALA A 191 -2.05 33.51 4.80
CA ALA A 191 -1.42 32.32 5.37
C ALA A 191 -0.48 32.66 6.55
N VAL A 192 0.24 33.79 6.48
CA VAL A 192 1.06 34.29 7.59
C VAL A 192 0.19 34.68 8.80
N ALA A 193 -0.96 35.32 8.56
CA ALA A 193 -1.88 35.67 9.63
C ALA A 193 -2.48 34.43 10.32
N GLU A 194 -2.88 33.39 9.56
CA GLU A 194 -3.40 32.14 10.12
C GLU A 194 -2.34 31.37 10.92
N GLU A 195 -1.07 31.40 10.50
CA GLU A 195 0.06 30.83 11.26
C GLU A 195 0.23 31.45 12.64
N GLN A 196 0.03 32.78 12.74
CA GLN A 196 0.16 33.54 13.97
C GLN A 196 -1.07 33.41 14.89
N ALA A 197 -2.25 33.12 14.33
CA ALA A 197 -3.51 33.12 15.07
C ALA A 197 -3.67 31.93 16.03
N SER A 198 -3.44 30.70 15.57
CA SER A 198 -3.50 29.49 16.42
C SER A 198 -2.95 28.26 15.71
N ALA A 199 -2.62 27.20 16.46
CA ALA A 199 -2.16 25.96 15.87
C ALA A 199 -3.22 25.20 15.06
N SER A 200 -4.49 25.25 15.50
CA SER A 200 -5.60 24.62 14.81
C SER A 200 -5.96 25.28 13.48
N ARG A 201 -5.88 26.63 13.41
CA ARG A 201 -6.21 27.34 12.16
C ARG A 201 -5.09 27.24 11.13
N PHE A 202 -3.85 27.22 11.59
CA PHE A 202 -2.67 27.02 10.76
C PHE A 202 -2.78 25.80 9.82
N TYR A 203 -3.13 24.63 10.35
CA TYR A 203 -3.21 23.42 9.54
C TYR A 203 -4.40 23.40 8.57
N ARG A 204 -5.40 24.26 8.76
CA ARG A 204 -6.54 24.40 7.84
C ARG A 204 -6.21 25.25 6.62
N ASP A 205 -5.20 26.10 6.67
CA ASP A 205 -4.72 26.86 5.52
C ASP A 205 -3.63 26.06 4.77
N PRO A 206 -3.87 25.63 3.52
CA PRO A 206 -2.93 24.78 2.79
C PRO A 206 -1.60 25.48 2.47
N ILE A 207 -1.59 26.81 2.37
CA ILE A 207 -0.38 27.58 2.07
C ILE A 207 0.49 27.72 3.34
N ALA A 208 -0.13 27.99 4.48
CA ALA A 208 0.55 28.01 5.77
C ALA A 208 1.12 26.62 6.10
N HIS A 209 0.35 25.56 5.87
CA HIS A 209 0.80 24.19 6.06
C HIS A 209 1.94 23.81 5.10
N LEU A 210 1.89 24.23 3.82
CA LEU A 210 3.00 24.06 2.88
C LEU A 210 4.30 24.71 3.38
N ARG A 211 4.21 25.93 3.92
CA ARG A 211 5.38 26.62 4.50
C ARG A 211 5.99 25.83 5.66
N ALA A 212 5.16 25.22 6.51
CA ALA A 212 5.62 24.30 7.55
C ALA A 212 6.33 23.07 6.97
N ALA A 213 5.73 22.40 5.99
CA ALA A 213 6.27 21.17 5.41
C ALA A 213 7.66 21.40 4.80
N ILE A 214 7.84 22.51 4.07
CA ILE A 214 9.15 22.88 3.50
C ILE A 214 10.16 23.21 4.61
N ALA A 215 9.74 23.96 5.64
CA ALA A 215 10.60 24.28 6.77
C ALA A 215 11.01 23.04 7.59
N ALA A 216 10.11 22.07 7.75
CA ALA A 216 10.37 20.77 8.36
C ALA A 216 11.43 19.99 7.58
N SER A 217 11.24 19.84 6.26
CA SER A 217 12.22 19.16 5.40
C SER A 217 13.61 19.79 5.49
N ARG A 218 13.68 21.13 5.48
CA ARG A 218 14.94 21.87 5.60
C ARG A 218 15.56 21.75 6.99
N THR A 219 14.75 21.66 8.04
CA THR A 219 15.22 21.38 9.40
C THR A 219 15.87 20.01 9.47
N TRP A 220 15.22 18.97 8.95
CA TRP A 220 15.82 17.63 8.92
C TRP A 220 17.15 17.60 8.14
N ARG A 221 17.17 18.24 6.97
CA ARG A 221 18.39 18.39 6.17
C ARG A 221 19.51 19.10 6.93
N ALA A 222 19.20 20.18 7.65
CA ALA A 222 20.17 20.93 8.44
C ALA A 222 20.70 20.12 9.63
N ILE A 223 19.83 19.40 10.35
CA ILE A 223 20.21 18.53 11.47
C ILE A 223 21.15 17.42 10.99
N VAL A 224 20.76 16.68 9.94
CA VAL A 224 21.57 15.59 9.39
C VAL A 224 22.93 16.13 8.93
N SER A 225 22.94 17.26 8.22
CA SER A 225 24.16 17.91 7.76
C SER A 225 25.11 18.31 8.88
N ALA A 226 24.59 18.83 10.00
CA ALA A 226 25.37 19.21 11.17
C ALA A 226 25.91 17.97 11.91
N GLN A 227 25.08 16.96 12.12
CA GLN A 227 25.46 15.76 12.86
C GLN A 227 26.50 14.91 12.11
N LEU A 228 26.41 14.82 10.78
CA LEU A 228 27.45 14.16 9.96
C LEU A 228 28.76 14.95 9.89
N ALA A 229 28.76 16.24 10.22
CA ALA A 229 30.00 17.01 10.33
C ALA A 229 30.73 16.77 11.67
N GLU A 230 30.01 16.33 12.71
CA GLU A 230 30.55 16.06 14.06
C GLU A 230 31.11 14.64 14.20
N GLY A 231 30.69 13.70 13.34
CA GLY A 231 31.26 12.36 13.32
C GLY A 231 30.66 11.45 12.25
N SER A 232 31.17 10.21 12.22
CA SER A 232 30.74 9.16 11.27
C SER A 232 29.93 8.08 12.01
N PRO A 233 28.58 8.09 11.93
CA PRO A 233 27.75 7.01 12.47
C PRO A 233 27.90 5.72 11.65
N ASP A 234 27.75 4.58 12.32
CA ASP A 234 27.70 3.26 11.67
C ASP A 234 26.32 2.96 11.05
N LEU A 235 25.28 3.62 11.58
CA LEU A 235 23.92 3.62 11.06
C LEU A 235 23.37 5.05 11.01
N VAL A 236 22.87 5.44 9.85
CA VAL A 236 22.09 6.68 9.68
C VAL A 236 20.68 6.29 9.24
N MET A 237 19.64 6.81 9.88
CA MET A 237 18.25 6.58 9.50
C MET A 237 17.49 7.90 9.53
N VAL A 238 17.06 8.34 8.35
CA VAL A 238 16.37 9.62 8.16
C VAL A 238 15.03 9.34 7.48
N CYS A 239 13.96 9.98 7.91
CA CYS A 239 12.66 9.93 7.22
C CYS A 239 12.17 11.36 6.93
N HIS A 240 11.79 11.62 5.68
CA HIS A 240 11.24 12.89 5.22
C HIS A 240 9.78 12.72 4.79
N ASP A 241 8.85 13.44 5.43
CA ASP A 241 7.40 13.38 5.18
C ASP A 241 6.89 14.44 4.19
N VAL A 242 7.82 15.21 3.57
CA VAL A 242 7.46 16.37 2.74
C VAL A 242 6.64 15.99 1.51
N VAL A 243 6.91 14.83 0.90
CA VAL A 243 6.18 14.37 -0.28
C VAL A 243 4.76 13.95 0.09
N ASP A 244 4.59 13.16 1.15
CA ASP A 244 3.28 12.79 1.71
C ASP A 244 2.44 14.02 2.07
N THR A 245 2.99 14.89 2.92
CA THR A 245 2.28 16.08 3.42
C THR A 245 1.84 16.98 2.28
N VAL A 246 2.71 17.27 1.32
CA VAL A 246 2.37 18.15 0.19
C VAL A 246 1.38 17.47 -0.77
N SER A 247 1.45 16.14 -0.92
CA SER A 247 0.50 15.41 -1.76
C SER A 247 -0.91 15.46 -1.17
N HIS A 248 -1.10 15.22 0.13
CA HIS A 248 -2.40 15.40 0.79
C HIS A 248 -2.98 16.81 0.62
N LEU A 249 -2.12 17.84 0.71
CA LEU A 249 -2.53 19.23 0.58
C LEU A 249 -2.95 19.61 -0.84
N PHE A 250 -2.24 19.11 -1.87
CA PHE A 250 -2.36 19.66 -3.22
C PHE A 250 -2.68 18.68 -4.34
N ILE A 251 -2.80 17.36 -4.10
CA ILE A 251 -3.11 16.39 -5.17
C ILE A 251 -4.43 16.73 -5.90
N ARG A 252 -5.35 17.38 -5.20
CA ARG A 252 -6.65 17.82 -5.73
C ARG A 252 -6.62 19.21 -6.39
N ASP A 253 -5.57 19.99 -6.14
CA ASP A 253 -5.44 21.33 -6.69
C ASP A 253 -4.92 21.24 -8.13
N ARG A 254 -5.84 21.39 -9.10
CA ARG A 254 -5.51 21.33 -10.53
C ARG A 254 -4.64 22.49 -11.02
N VAL A 255 -4.48 23.55 -10.22
CA VAL A 255 -3.70 24.73 -10.58
C VAL A 255 -2.30 24.67 -9.99
N ARG A 256 -2.18 24.26 -8.72
CA ARG A 256 -0.93 24.28 -7.95
C ARG A 256 -0.31 22.90 -7.75
N GLY A 257 -1.11 21.83 -7.83
CA GLY A 257 -0.76 20.47 -7.41
C GLY A 257 0.49 19.92 -8.03
N GLU A 258 0.57 19.90 -9.36
CA GLU A 258 1.74 19.37 -10.07
C GLU A 258 3.04 20.08 -9.65
N ARG A 259 3.00 21.43 -9.54
CA ARG A 259 4.17 22.21 -9.13
C ARG A 259 4.53 21.98 -7.66
N ALA A 260 3.54 21.97 -6.77
CA ALA A 260 3.72 21.74 -5.33
C ALA A 260 4.37 20.37 -5.07
N ILE A 261 3.79 19.31 -5.63
CA ILE A 261 4.28 17.94 -5.46
C ILE A 261 5.68 17.82 -6.05
N ALA A 262 5.90 18.32 -7.27
CA ALA A 262 7.23 18.26 -7.87
C ALA A 262 8.29 19.05 -7.08
N ALA A 263 7.91 20.14 -6.40
CA ALA A 263 8.79 20.87 -5.49
C ALA A 263 9.12 20.05 -4.23
N ALA A 264 8.16 19.31 -3.68
CA ALA A 264 8.41 18.41 -2.55
C ALA A 264 9.42 17.30 -2.91
N TYR A 265 9.30 16.68 -4.09
CA TYR A 265 10.29 15.73 -4.59
C TYR A 265 11.69 16.37 -4.75
N ALA A 266 11.74 17.64 -5.17
CA ALA A 266 13.02 18.36 -5.29
C ALA A 266 13.66 18.66 -3.93
N GLU A 267 12.88 18.97 -2.88
CA GLU A 267 13.41 19.12 -1.52
C GLU A 267 13.95 17.79 -0.98
N ALA A 268 13.27 16.66 -1.25
CA ALA A 268 13.75 15.33 -0.88
C ALA A 268 15.04 14.94 -1.64
N ASP A 269 15.10 15.22 -2.94
CA ASP A 269 16.30 14.98 -3.77
C ASP A 269 17.51 15.77 -3.29
N GLN A 270 17.31 17.04 -2.94
CA GLN A 270 18.36 17.89 -2.40
C GLN A 270 18.87 17.35 -1.06
N ALA A 271 17.97 16.95 -0.15
CA ALA A 271 18.34 16.37 1.13
C ALA A 271 19.14 15.06 0.95
N LEU A 272 18.73 14.19 0.03
CA LEU A 272 19.43 12.96 -0.30
C LEU A 272 20.85 13.25 -0.83
N GLY A 273 20.98 14.17 -1.78
CA GLY A 273 22.27 14.52 -2.38
C GLY A 273 23.25 15.10 -1.36
N GLU A 274 22.76 16.00 -0.48
CA GLU A 274 23.58 16.61 0.57
C GLU A 274 23.99 15.61 1.66
N MET A 275 23.10 14.70 2.06
CA MET A 275 23.45 13.61 2.97
C MET A 275 24.51 12.71 2.35
N ALA A 276 24.32 12.26 1.11
CA ALA A 276 25.26 11.39 0.41
C ALA A 276 26.65 12.02 0.25
N ALA A 277 26.72 13.33 0.01
CA ALA A 277 27.99 14.05 -0.11
C ALA A 277 28.79 14.15 1.20
N LYS A 278 28.14 13.95 2.35
CA LYS A 278 28.75 14.00 3.69
C LYS A 278 29.10 12.63 4.26
N LEU A 279 28.58 11.56 3.67
CA LEU A 279 28.91 10.19 4.06
C LEU A 279 30.21 9.74 3.41
N ASP A 280 30.89 8.77 4.02
CA ASP A 280 32.01 8.09 3.37
C ASP A 280 31.54 7.51 2.03
N PRO A 281 32.25 7.70 0.90
CA PRO A 281 31.77 7.32 -0.43
C PRO A 281 31.36 5.85 -0.59
N GLY A 282 31.94 4.95 0.22
CA GLY A 282 31.63 3.52 0.26
C GLY A 282 30.45 3.13 1.16
N THR A 283 29.87 4.07 1.90
CA THR A 283 28.67 3.85 2.74
C THR A 283 27.54 3.39 1.86
N LEU A 284 26.89 2.28 2.21
CA LEU A 284 25.69 1.85 1.49
C LEU A 284 24.53 2.76 1.90
N VAL A 285 23.91 3.45 0.94
CA VAL A 285 22.69 4.22 1.14
C VAL A 285 21.53 3.44 0.54
N VAL A 286 20.56 3.08 1.38
CA VAL A 286 19.28 2.52 0.97
C VAL A 286 18.26 3.64 0.96
N VAL A 287 17.69 3.94 -0.21
CA VAL A 287 16.65 4.93 -0.40
C VAL A 287 15.33 4.21 -0.59
N LEU A 288 14.34 4.51 0.24
CA LEU A 288 13.07 3.80 0.20
C LEU A 288 11.88 4.71 0.51
N SER A 289 10.71 4.27 0.08
CA SER A 289 9.42 4.83 0.46
C SER A 289 8.47 3.70 0.78
N ASP A 290 7.67 3.88 1.82
CA ASP A 290 6.68 2.94 2.32
C ASP A 290 5.47 2.77 1.38
N HIS A 291 5.06 3.85 0.70
CA HIS A 291 3.95 3.84 -0.25
C HIS A 291 4.13 4.94 -1.32
N GLY A 292 3.14 5.11 -2.18
CA GLY A 292 3.10 6.17 -3.20
C GLY A 292 1.77 6.92 -3.17
N PHE A 293 1.54 7.78 -4.16
CA PHE A 293 0.26 8.47 -4.36
C PHE A 293 -0.35 8.16 -5.73
N HIS A 294 -1.68 8.04 -5.75
CA HIS A 294 -2.47 8.08 -6.98
C HIS A 294 -2.38 9.48 -7.60
N ALA A 295 -2.34 9.51 -8.94
CA ALA A 295 -2.44 10.77 -9.67
C ALA A 295 -3.86 11.36 -9.56
N ALA A 296 -3.98 12.68 -9.76
CA ALA A 296 -5.25 13.40 -9.66
C ALA A 296 -6.35 12.89 -10.62
N ASP A 297 -5.97 12.21 -11.70
CA ASP A 297 -6.85 11.63 -12.72
C ASP A 297 -7.09 10.11 -12.52
N ALA A 298 -6.70 9.54 -11.37
CA ALA A 298 -6.95 8.14 -11.05
C ALA A 298 -8.43 7.84 -10.75
N GLY A 299 -9.29 8.87 -10.66
CA GLY A 299 -10.71 8.71 -10.38
C GLY A 299 -11.03 8.36 -8.93
N ILE A 300 -10.10 8.62 -8.02
CA ILE A 300 -10.28 8.38 -6.58
C ILE A 300 -11.30 9.38 -6.03
N ARG A 301 -12.32 8.87 -5.35
CA ARG A 301 -13.27 9.66 -4.60
C ARG A 301 -12.82 9.66 -3.13
N GLU A 302 -12.54 10.84 -2.57
CA GLU A 302 -12.56 10.95 -1.11
C GLU A 302 -14.01 10.91 -0.69
N ASP A 303 -14.38 9.86 0.01
CA ASP A 303 -15.58 9.86 0.79
C ASP A 303 -15.17 9.98 2.27
N PRO A 304 -15.45 11.11 2.94
CA PRO A 304 -15.19 11.26 4.37
C PRO A 304 -15.93 10.23 5.22
N SER A 305 -16.96 9.59 4.64
CA SER A 305 -17.69 8.45 5.19
C SER A 305 -17.18 7.09 4.72
N ASP A 306 -16.20 7.01 3.79
CA ASP A 306 -15.48 5.76 3.51
C ASP A 306 -14.61 5.44 4.72
N LEU A 307 -15.23 4.64 5.59
CA LEU A 307 -14.65 4.19 6.82
C LEU A 307 -13.42 3.30 6.57
N THR A 308 -13.23 2.80 5.35
CA THR A 308 -12.18 1.84 4.99
C THR A 308 -11.00 2.46 4.26
N ALA A 309 -11.12 3.69 3.76
CA ALA A 309 -10.06 4.40 3.06
C ALA A 309 -10.31 5.92 3.04
N GLY A 310 -10.09 6.62 4.16
CA GLY A 310 -10.14 8.09 4.24
C GLY A 310 -9.07 8.77 3.36
N ALA A 311 -8.23 9.66 3.91
CA ALA A 311 -7.15 10.24 3.10
C ALA A 311 -6.19 9.20 2.48
N SER A 312 -6.07 8.03 3.10
CA SER A 312 -5.28 6.91 2.59
C SER A 312 -5.86 6.27 1.30
N ALA A 313 -7.07 6.62 0.84
CA ALA A 313 -7.56 6.21 -0.48
C ALA A 313 -6.69 6.74 -1.63
N TRP A 314 -6.01 7.87 -1.42
CA TRP A 314 -5.04 8.39 -2.39
C TRP A 314 -3.70 7.68 -2.35
N HIS A 315 -3.46 6.83 -1.35
CA HIS A 315 -2.20 6.10 -1.25
C HIS A 315 -2.19 4.94 -2.23
N ARG A 316 -1.09 4.80 -2.95
CA ARG A 316 -0.77 3.59 -3.71
C ARG A 316 0.07 2.68 -2.83
N PRO A 317 -0.11 1.35 -2.89
CA PRO A 317 0.69 0.42 -2.09
C PRO A 317 2.17 0.35 -2.56
N TYR A 318 2.54 1.09 -3.61
CA TYR A 318 3.86 1.04 -4.24
C TYR A 318 4.67 2.28 -3.90
N GLY A 319 5.77 2.09 -3.17
CA GLY A 319 6.82 3.08 -2.97
C GLY A 319 8.09 2.74 -3.75
N ILE A 320 9.20 3.38 -3.37
CA ILE A 320 10.50 3.14 -3.98
C ILE A 320 11.38 2.22 -3.14
N PHE A 321 12.27 1.50 -3.81
CA PHE A 321 13.43 0.87 -3.19
C PHE A 321 14.65 1.06 -4.11
N ALA A 322 15.74 1.59 -3.58
CA ALA A 322 17.03 1.66 -4.25
C ALA A 322 18.18 1.54 -3.25
N ALA A 323 19.32 1.03 -3.69
CA ALA A 323 20.52 0.91 -2.88
C ALA A 323 21.78 1.20 -3.72
N ALA A 324 22.59 2.15 -3.26
CA ALA A 324 23.86 2.51 -3.92
C ALA A 324 24.88 3.02 -2.90
N PRO A 325 26.19 2.98 -3.22
CA PRO A 325 27.20 3.69 -2.44
C PRO A 325 26.94 5.20 -2.43
N ALA A 326 27.20 5.86 -1.30
CA ALA A 326 27.01 7.31 -1.15
C ALA A 326 27.76 8.11 -2.24
N GLY A 327 28.95 7.67 -2.64
CA GLY A 327 29.73 8.33 -3.70
C GLY A 327 29.05 8.32 -5.07
N VAL A 328 28.23 7.31 -5.36
CA VAL A 328 27.43 7.26 -6.59
C VAL A 328 26.32 8.29 -6.55
N ILE A 329 25.61 8.38 -5.42
CA ILE A 329 24.53 9.35 -5.22
C ILE A 329 25.08 10.78 -5.17
N ALA A 330 26.28 10.99 -4.63
CA ALA A 330 26.98 12.27 -4.62
C ALA A 330 27.60 12.63 -5.99
N GLY A 331 27.72 11.68 -6.91
CA GLY A 331 28.38 11.88 -8.21
C GLY A 331 29.91 11.95 -8.13
N THR A 332 30.52 11.48 -7.04
CA THR A 332 31.97 11.43 -6.85
C THR A 332 32.59 10.10 -7.30
N VAL A 333 31.78 9.07 -7.49
CA VAL A 333 32.19 7.73 -7.95
C VAL A 333 31.24 7.26 -9.05
N ALA A 334 31.77 6.59 -10.07
CA ALA A 334 30.94 5.92 -11.07
C ALA A 334 30.20 4.73 -10.44
N GLY A 335 28.91 4.61 -10.69
CA GLY A 335 28.15 3.46 -10.20
C GLY A 335 28.18 2.26 -11.15
N SER A 336 27.60 1.16 -10.70
CA SER A 336 27.46 -0.07 -11.49
C SER A 336 26.26 0.00 -12.44
N SER A 337 26.18 -0.91 -13.41
CA SER A 337 24.98 -1.06 -14.23
C SER A 337 23.73 -1.26 -13.36
N PRO A 338 22.58 -0.66 -13.72
CA PRO A 338 21.33 -0.85 -13.01
C PRO A 338 20.95 -2.33 -12.93
N SER A 339 20.42 -2.75 -11.79
CA SER A 339 19.84 -4.07 -11.61
C SER A 339 18.52 -3.96 -10.84
N ASP A 340 17.56 -4.82 -11.18
CA ASP A 340 16.23 -4.81 -10.57
C ASP A 340 16.07 -6.01 -9.62
N VAL A 341 15.66 -5.77 -8.38
CA VAL A 341 15.38 -6.80 -7.36
C VAL A 341 13.89 -7.15 -7.27
N GLY A 342 13.06 -6.56 -8.13
CA GLY A 342 11.62 -6.74 -8.16
C GLY A 342 10.93 -6.10 -6.96
N THR A 343 9.87 -6.77 -6.49
CA THR A 343 9.09 -6.29 -5.34
C THR A 343 9.81 -6.56 -4.02
N VAL A 344 9.89 -5.54 -3.17
CA VAL A 344 10.50 -5.59 -1.83
C VAL A 344 9.41 -5.37 -0.78
N SER A 345 9.39 -6.20 0.27
CA SER A 345 8.49 -5.98 1.41
C SER A 345 9.13 -5.03 2.43
N PRO A 346 8.35 -4.19 3.15
CA PRO A 346 8.81 -3.52 4.37
C PRO A 346 9.58 -4.44 5.34
N LEU A 347 9.17 -5.71 5.43
CA LEU A 347 9.78 -6.72 6.30
C LEU A 347 11.19 -7.13 5.85
N ASP A 348 11.53 -6.95 4.57
CA ASP A 348 12.82 -7.35 3.99
C ASP A 348 13.96 -6.39 4.37
N ILE A 349 13.63 -5.17 4.82
CA ILE A 349 14.59 -4.09 4.99
C ILE A 349 15.55 -4.39 6.14
N LEU A 350 15.07 -4.45 7.39
CA LEU A 350 15.95 -4.68 8.54
C LEU A 350 16.82 -5.95 8.47
N PRO A 351 16.31 -7.15 8.12
CA PRO A 351 17.15 -8.33 8.00
C PRO A 351 18.25 -8.15 6.93
N THR A 352 17.97 -7.40 5.87
CA THR A 352 18.97 -7.05 4.85
C THR A 352 20.05 -6.11 5.41
N LEU A 353 19.66 -5.06 6.14
CA LEU A 353 20.60 -4.11 6.75
C LEU A 353 21.49 -4.77 7.80
N LEU A 354 20.91 -5.62 8.67
CA LEU A 354 21.64 -6.40 9.67
C LEU A 354 22.67 -7.31 8.99
N SER A 355 22.25 -8.03 7.95
CA SER A 355 23.14 -8.87 7.16
C SER A 355 24.29 -8.06 6.58
N ARG A 356 24.02 -6.93 5.91
CA ARG A 356 25.05 -6.05 5.35
C ARG A 356 26.05 -5.57 6.41
N ALA A 357 25.54 -5.22 7.59
CA ALA A 357 26.33 -4.71 8.70
C ALA A 357 27.09 -5.82 9.48
N GLY A 358 26.92 -7.10 9.12
CA GLY A 358 27.51 -8.23 9.83
C GLY A 358 26.93 -8.45 11.23
N LEU A 359 25.71 -7.96 11.47
CA LEU A 359 24.96 -8.20 12.69
C LEU A 359 24.07 -9.44 12.52
N PRO A 360 23.74 -10.15 13.62
CA PRO A 360 22.84 -11.30 13.53
C PRO A 360 21.46 -10.94 12.96
N VAL A 361 20.87 -11.82 12.17
CA VAL A 361 19.46 -11.71 11.76
C VAL A 361 18.61 -12.61 12.64
N ALA A 362 17.55 -12.05 13.23
CA ALA A 362 16.70 -12.79 14.14
C ALA A 362 15.77 -13.77 13.40
N ALA A 363 15.47 -14.91 14.03
CA ALA A 363 14.58 -15.93 13.46
C ALA A 363 13.12 -15.48 13.40
N ASP A 364 12.75 -14.52 14.24
CA ASP A 364 11.43 -13.93 14.32
C ASP A 364 11.23 -12.72 13.38
N MET A 365 12.20 -12.44 12.50
CA MET A 365 12.05 -11.52 11.36
C MET A 365 11.67 -12.32 10.11
N PRO A 366 10.41 -12.25 9.62
CA PRO A 366 9.95 -13.09 8.52
C PRO A 366 10.42 -12.63 7.14
N GLY A 367 10.98 -11.41 7.02
CA GLY A 367 11.45 -10.86 5.75
C GLY A 367 12.66 -11.58 5.17
N ARG A 368 12.78 -11.53 3.85
CA ARG A 368 13.94 -12.08 3.13
C ARG A 368 15.11 -11.11 3.15
N ILE A 369 16.32 -11.66 2.98
CA ILE A 369 17.51 -10.84 2.72
C ILE A 369 17.56 -10.53 1.23
N ILE A 370 17.59 -9.25 0.87
CA ILE A 370 17.61 -8.78 -0.51
C ILE A 370 18.95 -9.13 -1.15
N ALA A 371 18.89 -9.85 -2.28
CA ALA A 371 20.06 -10.26 -3.04
C ALA A 371 20.84 -9.04 -3.55
N GLY A 372 22.17 -9.14 -3.56
CA GLY A 372 23.06 -8.04 -3.95
C GLY A 372 23.42 -7.05 -2.84
N ILE A 373 22.68 -7.05 -1.72
CA ILE A 373 22.99 -6.20 -0.55
C ILE A 373 23.55 -7.02 0.62
N GLY A 374 22.87 -8.13 0.94
CA GLY A 374 23.23 -8.99 2.05
C GLY A 374 24.63 -9.60 1.89
N ARG A 375 25.18 -10.09 3.01
CA ARG A 375 26.45 -10.83 3.03
C ARG A 375 26.36 -12.12 2.23
N LYS A 376 27.41 -12.41 1.44
CA LYS A 376 27.51 -13.65 0.64
C LYS A 376 27.64 -14.91 1.49
N ASP A 377 28.32 -14.83 2.62
CA ASP A 377 28.49 -15.92 3.59
C ASP A 377 27.28 -16.09 4.54
N GLY A 378 26.25 -15.25 4.38
CA GLY A 378 25.10 -15.21 5.26
C GLY A 378 25.38 -14.52 6.60
N PRO A 379 24.34 -14.03 7.29
CA PRO A 379 24.50 -13.43 8.61
C PRO A 379 24.53 -14.49 9.72
N PRO A 380 25.14 -14.17 10.88
CA PRO A 380 24.85 -14.88 12.11
C PRO A 380 23.33 -14.90 12.41
N ARG A 381 22.86 -15.85 13.21
CA ARG A 381 21.44 -15.96 13.57
C ARG A 381 21.26 -15.90 15.08
N VAL A 382 20.18 -15.26 15.52
CA VAL A 382 19.71 -15.25 16.91
C VAL A 382 18.21 -15.57 16.94
N PRO A 383 17.65 -16.07 18.06
CA PRO A 383 16.21 -16.31 18.12
C PRO A 383 15.39 -15.02 18.03
N SER A 384 15.81 -13.99 18.79
CA SER A 384 15.13 -12.70 18.91
C SER A 384 16.08 -11.63 19.48
N TYR A 385 15.79 -10.36 19.21
CA TYR A 385 16.42 -9.20 19.89
C TYR A 385 15.69 -8.76 21.17
N GLY A 386 14.56 -9.41 21.48
CA GLY A 386 13.79 -9.14 22.69
C GLY A 386 12.89 -7.92 22.59
N ALA A 387 12.25 -7.60 23.72
CA ALA A 387 11.31 -6.50 23.83
C ALA A 387 12.01 -5.13 23.82
N HIS A 388 11.33 -4.13 23.29
CA HIS A 388 11.68 -2.73 23.53
C HIS A 388 11.39 -2.41 25.00
N VAL A 389 12.32 -1.68 25.63
CA VAL A 389 12.17 -1.18 26.99
C VAL A 389 12.22 0.33 26.93
N LEU A 390 11.08 0.95 27.24
CA LEU A 390 10.99 2.40 27.35
C LEU A 390 12.00 2.90 28.39
N PRO A 391 12.87 3.85 28.03
CA PRO A 391 13.80 4.41 29.00
C PRO A 391 13.09 5.11 30.15
N GLU A 392 12.03 5.85 29.82
CA GLU A 392 11.15 6.55 30.76
C GLU A 392 9.72 6.55 30.20
N PRO A 393 8.68 6.55 31.06
CA PRO A 393 7.31 6.74 30.60
C PRO A 393 7.19 8.06 29.83
N PRO A 394 6.47 8.10 28.70
CA PRO A 394 6.22 9.35 28.01
C PRO A 394 5.53 10.35 28.94
N PRO A 395 6.00 11.61 28.99
CA PRO A 395 5.30 12.68 29.69
C PRO A 395 3.82 12.73 29.32
N ALA A 396 2.96 13.05 30.30
CA ALA A 396 1.55 13.25 30.03
C ALA A 396 1.36 14.39 29.03
N LEU A 397 0.71 14.08 27.91
CA LEU A 397 0.51 15.02 26.83
C LEU A 397 -0.60 16.02 27.20
N GLY A 398 -0.25 17.31 27.27
CA GLY A 398 -1.20 18.37 27.57
C GLY A 398 -2.37 18.43 26.56
N ALA A 399 -3.54 18.92 27.00
CA ALA A 399 -4.73 18.96 26.16
C ALA A 399 -4.54 19.75 24.84
N ALA A 400 -3.80 20.86 24.89
CA ALA A 400 -3.51 21.69 23.72
C ALA A 400 -2.68 20.95 22.65
N ALA A 401 -1.62 20.25 23.07
CA ALA A 401 -0.77 19.49 22.16
C ALA A 401 -1.51 18.29 21.53
N ARG A 402 -2.42 17.65 22.28
CA ARG A 402 -3.32 16.62 21.73
C ARG A 402 -4.29 17.20 20.70
N ALA A 403 -4.89 18.35 20.98
CA ALA A 403 -5.82 19.01 20.06
C ALA A 403 -5.12 19.47 18.77
N SER A 404 -3.90 20.01 18.87
CA SER A 404 -3.12 20.44 17.70
C SER A 404 -2.79 19.28 16.77
N GLU A 405 -2.33 18.15 17.30
CA GLU A 405 -2.03 16.97 16.48
C GLU A 405 -3.29 16.40 15.81
N LEU A 406 -4.40 16.40 16.54
CA LEU A 406 -5.69 15.97 15.98
C LEU A 406 -6.13 16.88 14.83
N GLU A 407 -5.92 18.19 14.92
CA GLU A 407 -6.20 19.09 13.80
C GLU A 407 -5.25 18.90 12.62
N ARG A 408 -3.97 18.61 12.87
CA ARG A 408 -3.02 18.26 11.80
C ARG A 408 -3.49 17.02 11.04
N LEU A 409 -3.81 15.95 11.76
CA LEU A 409 -4.30 14.70 11.16
C LEU A 409 -5.65 14.89 10.46
N ARG A 410 -6.56 15.71 10.99
CA ARG A 410 -7.81 16.09 10.31
C ARG A 410 -7.56 16.87 9.03
N ALA A 411 -6.61 17.82 9.04
CA ALA A 411 -6.26 18.60 7.86
C ALA A 411 -5.66 17.74 6.74
N LEU A 412 -4.93 16.68 7.11
CA LEU A 412 -4.43 15.67 6.19
C LEU A 412 -5.48 14.62 5.81
N GLY A 413 -6.64 14.61 6.50
CA GLY A 413 -7.76 13.70 6.26
C GLY A 413 -7.58 12.28 6.85
N TYR A 414 -6.61 12.09 7.75
CA TYR A 414 -6.41 10.83 8.48
C TYR A 414 -7.44 10.60 9.60
N VAL A 415 -8.13 11.66 10.04
CA VAL A 415 -9.16 11.58 11.07
C VAL A 415 -10.41 12.32 10.60
N SER A 416 -11.54 11.62 10.48
CA SER A 416 -12.88 12.21 10.37
C SER A 416 -13.53 12.25 11.77
N GLY A 417 -14.43 13.20 12.04
CA GLY A 417 -14.85 13.56 13.40
C GLY A 417 -15.55 12.47 14.24
N ALA A 418 -15.20 12.46 15.53
CA ALA A 418 -15.91 11.98 16.74
C ALA A 418 -16.34 10.50 16.86
N GLY A 419 -15.45 9.69 17.43
CA GLY A 419 -15.79 8.51 18.23
C GLY A 419 -14.57 8.01 19.03
N PRO A 420 -14.64 7.88 20.37
CA PRO A 420 -13.53 7.34 21.15
C PRO A 420 -13.69 5.81 21.24
N THR A 421 -13.05 5.04 20.36
CA THR A 421 -12.46 3.70 20.64
C THR A 421 -11.90 3.01 19.39
N SER A 422 -10.62 2.63 19.48
CA SER A 422 -9.94 1.51 18.82
C SER A 422 -9.82 1.41 17.30
N LEU A 423 -9.52 2.54 16.63
CA LEU A 423 -8.98 2.49 15.26
C LEU A 423 -7.76 1.55 15.15
N ALA A 424 -6.84 1.58 16.12
CA ALA A 424 -5.69 0.67 16.18
C ALA A 424 -6.09 -0.84 16.17
N ARG A 425 -7.15 -1.21 16.88
CA ARG A 425 -7.62 -2.61 16.91
C ARG A 425 -8.49 -2.95 15.69
N THR A 426 -9.21 -1.98 15.14
CA THR A 426 -9.89 -2.12 13.84
C THR A 426 -8.87 -2.36 12.73
N ASN A 427 -7.77 -1.59 12.70
CA ASN A 427 -6.66 -1.75 11.77
C ASN A 427 -6.00 -3.13 11.94
N LEU A 428 -5.83 -3.62 13.17
CA LEU A 428 -5.38 -4.99 13.41
C LEU A 428 -6.34 -6.03 12.81
N GLY A 429 -7.64 -5.82 12.98
CA GLY A 429 -8.68 -6.63 12.36
C GLY A 429 -8.56 -6.68 10.83
N GLU A 430 -8.34 -5.53 10.20
CA GLU A 430 -8.07 -5.43 8.77
C GLU A 430 -6.77 -6.15 8.35
N ILE A 431 -5.68 -5.95 9.08
CA ILE A 431 -4.37 -6.59 8.80
C ILE A 431 -4.51 -8.11 8.83
N LEU A 432 -5.20 -8.65 9.84
CA LEU A 432 -5.46 -10.09 9.96
C LEU A 432 -6.38 -10.58 8.83
N TYR A 433 -7.41 -9.80 8.47
CA TYR A 433 -8.31 -10.12 7.36
C TYR A 433 -7.54 -10.25 6.04
N ARG A 434 -6.71 -9.27 5.70
CA ARG A 434 -5.96 -9.24 4.44
C ARG A 434 -4.96 -10.37 4.31
N ARG A 435 -4.43 -10.85 5.44
CA ARG A 435 -3.55 -12.03 5.49
C ARG A 435 -4.30 -13.36 5.43
N GLY A 436 -5.62 -13.34 5.46
CA GLY A 436 -6.45 -14.54 5.45
C GLY A 436 -6.68 -15.16 6.83
N ASP A 437 -6.21 -14.53 7.92
CA ASP A 437 -6.59 -14.93 9.29
C ASP A 437 -7.95 -14.34 9.65
N PHE A 438 -9.00 -14.84 8.99
CA PHE A 438 -10.36 -14.37 9.20
C PHE A 438 -10.86 -14.66 10.63
N LYS A 439 -10.32 -15.68 11.31
CA LYS A 439 -10.68 -15.99 12.70
C LYS A 439 -10.09 -14.96 13.65
N GLY A 440 -8.80 -14.64 13.50
CA GLY A 440 -8.14 -13.56 14.24
C GLY A 440 -8.82 -12.22 14.00
N ALA A 441 -9.11 -11.88 12.74
CA ALA A 441 -9.80 -10.65 12.37
C ALA A 441 -11.14 -10.52 13.10
N VAL A 442 -12.00 -11.54 13.04
CA VAL A 442 -13.30 -11.55 13.72
C VAL A 442 -13.14 -11.39 15.23
N ARG A 443 -12.18 -12.07 15.87
CA ARG A 443 -11.92 -11.93 17.30
C ARG A 443 -11.62 -10.49 17.70
N GLU A 444 -10.73 -9.82 16.97
CA GLU A 444 -10.35 -8.43 17.28
C GLU A 444 -11.50 -7.47 17.00
N LEU A 445 -12.18 -7.60 15.86
CA LEU A 445 -13.26 -6.71 15.44
C LEU A 445 -14.51 -6.86 16.31
N GLU A 446 -14.89 -8.07 16.72
CA GLU A 446 -15.97 -8.27 17.68
C GLU A 446 -15.67 -7.58 19.01
N ALA A 447 -14.42 -7.56 19.44
CA ALA A 447 -14.05 -6.91 20.69
C ALA A 447 -14.16 -5.38 20.58
N VAL A 448 -13.85 -4.80 19.42
CA VAL A 448 -14.14 -3.38 19.14
C VAL A 448 -15.64 -3.13 19.15
N VAL A 449 -16.43 -3.92 18.40
CA VAL A 449 -17.89 -3.76 18.30
C VAL A 449 -18.61 -3.99 19.63
N ARG A 450 -18.07 -4.83 20.53
CA ARG A 450 -18.59 -4.99 21.90
C ARG A 450 -18.35 -3.76 22.77
N ALA A 451 -17.20 -3.09 22.60
CA ALA A 451 -16.85 -1.89 23.35
C ALA A 451 -17.58 -0.65 22.80
N ASP A 452 -17.70 -0.55 21.47
CA ASP A 452 -18.42 0.50 20.76
C ASP A 452 -19.32 -0.11 19.67
N PRO A 453 -20.60 -0.39 20.01
CA PRO A 453 -21.57 -0.89 19.07
C PRO A 453 -22.00 0.10 17.96
N LEU A 454 -21.50 1.34 17.95
CA LEU A 454 -21.78 2.33 16.90
C LEU A 454 -20.60 2.52 15.94
N ASN A 455 -19.46 1.87 16.18
CA ASN A 455 -18.29 1.93 15.30
C ASN A 455 -18.56 1.24 13.97
N GLN A 456 -19.05 2.00 12.98
CA GLN A 456 -19.40 1.48 11.65
C GLN A 456 -18.17 0.87 10.94
N HIS A 457 -16.97 1.44 11.12
CA HIS A 457 -15.74 0.93 10.50
C HIS A 457 -15.44 -0.50 10.96
N ALA A 458 -15.46 -0.73 12.28
CA ALA A 458 -15.26 -2.06 12.84
C ALA A 458 -16.37 -3.04 12.42
N GLN A 459 -17.62 -2.57 12.33
CA GLN A 459 -18.74 -3.40 11.86
C GLN A 459 -18.62 -3.80 10.40
N LEU A 460 -18.18 -2.90 9.51
CA LEU A 460 -17.92 -3.20 8.10
C LEU A 460 -16.84 -4.28 7.96
N TRP A 461 -15.71 -4.12 8.63
CA TRP A 461 -14.65 -5.13 8.62
C TRP A 461 -15.10 -6.43 9.25
N LEU A 462 -15.89 -6.38 10.32
CA LEU A 462 -16.42 -7.59 10.97
C LEU A 462 -17.31 -8.37 9.99
N ALA A 463 -18.21 -7.68 9.30
CA ALA A 463 -19.08 -8.29 8.30
C ALA A 463 -18.29 -8.90 7.13
N ARG A 464 -17.28 -8.17 6.62
CA ARG A 464 -16.35 -8.67 5.59
C ARG A 464 -15.61 -9.93 6.08
N ALA A 465 -15.10 -9.92 7.30
CA ALA A 465 -14.37 -11.05 7.88
C ALA A 465 -15.27 -12.27 8.14
N HIS A 466 -16.56 -12.07 8.47
CA HIS A 466 -17.54 -13.16 8.49
C HIS A 466 -17.78 -13.73 7.09
N ALA A 467 -18.04 -12.90 6.09
CA ALA A 467 -18.29 -13.33 4.72
C ALA A 467 -17.08 -14.10 4.14
N ALA A 468 -15.87 -13.58 4.30
CA ALA A 468 -14.65 -14.27 3.85
C ALA A 468 -14.36 -15.59 4.60
N ALA A 469 -14.89 -15.74 5.82
CA ALA A 469 -14.88 -16.99 6.56
C ALA A 469 -16.01 -17.97 6.16
N GLY A 470 -16.81 -17.65 5.13
CA GLY A 470 -17.97 -18.44 4.68
C GLY A 470 -19.17 -18.35 5.61
N ARG A 471 -19.24 -17.32 6.46
CA ARG A 471 -20.28 -17.09 7.47
C ARG A 471 -21.22 -15.96 7.04
N ASP A 472 -21.86 -16.14 5.89
CA ASP A 472 -22.71 -15.12 5.25
C ASP A 472 -23.91 -14.72 6.11
N ALA A 473 -24.48 -15.66 6.88
CA ALA A 473 -25.59 -15.37 7.77
C ALA A 473 -25.18 -14.39 8.88
N GLU A 474 -24.02 -14.60 9.49
CA GLU A 474 -23.46 -13.71 10.49
C GLU A 474 -23.05 -12.35 9.89
N ALA A 475 -22.48 -12.33 8.69
CA ALA A 475 -22.18 -11.09 7.97
C ALA A 475 -23.44 -10.25 7.75
N LEU A 476 -24.51 -10.86 7.22
CA LEU A 476 -25.80 -10.20 7.03
C LEU A 476 -26.43 -9.73 8.36
N GLN A 477 -26.25 -10.47 9.45
CA GLN A 477 -26.70 -10.00 10.78
C GLN A 477 -25.97 -8.74 11.24
N VAL A 478 -24.68 -8.59 10.92
CA VAL A 478 -23.94 -7.35 11.20
C VAL A 478 -24.52 -6.19 10.37
N TYR A 479 -24.69 -6.37 9.06
CA TYR A 479 -25.29 -5.35 8.19
C TYR A 479 -26.72 -4.97 8.61
N GLU A 480 -27.56 -5.94 8.97
CA GLU A 480 -28.92 -5.67 9.45
C GLU A 480 -28.97 -4.92 10.78
N ARG A 481 -27.93 -5.06 11.63
CA ARG A 481 -27.79 -4.23 12.83
C ARG A 481 -27.41 -2.81 12.47
N MET A 482 -26.47 -2.62 11.54
CA MET A 482 -26.09 -1.29 11.03
C MET A 482 -27.30 -0.55 10.46
N ILE A 483 -28.06 -1.21 9.56
CA ILE A 483 -29.25 -0.63 8.91
C ILE A 483 -30.36 -0.31 9.92
N ARG A 484 -30.55 -1.12 10.96
CA ARG A 484 -31.57 -0.85 12.01
C ARG A 484 -31.13 0.23 13.00
N GLY A 485 -29.84 0.30 13.30
CA GLY A 485 -29.27 1.30 14.21
C GLY A 485 -29.23 2.71 13.61
N ALA A 486 -29.19 2.80 12.28
CA ALA A 486 -29.38 4.04 11.56
C ALA A 486 -30.84 4.54 11.73
N GLY A 487 -31.05 5.55 12.58
CA GLY A 487 -32.33 6.26 12.66
C GLY A 487 -32.68 6.98 11.34
N ALA A 488 -33.85 7.62 11.26
CA ALA A 488 -34.35 8.29 10.05
C ALA A 488 -33.46 9.44 9.48
N GLY A 489 -32.36 9.79 10.15
CA GLY A 489 -31.38 10.79 9.73
C GLY A 489 -29.93 10.45 10.10
N ALA A 490 -29.56 9.17 10.17
CA ALA A 490 -28.18 8.78 10.53
C ALA A 490 -27.21 8.78 9.34
N ASP A 491 -25.97 9.24 9.59
CA ASP A 491 -24.79 9.05 8.73
C ASP A 491 -24.46 7.54 8.64
N LEU A 492 -25.10 6.83 7.71
CA LEU A 492 -24.79 5.44 7.38
C LEU A 492 -24.06 5.41 6.04
N ASP A 493 -22.89 4.78 6.01
CA ASP A 493 -22.14 4.59 4.77
C ASP A 493 -22.96 3.75 3.75
N PRO A 494 -23.25 4.28 2.54
CA PRO A 494 -23.96 3.56 1.48
C PRO A 494 -23.39 2.19 1.10
N ILE A 495 -22.09 1.97 1.35
CA ILE A 495 -21.41 0.70 1.04
C ILE A 495 -22.06 -0.49 1.76
N VAL A 496 -22.70 -0.25 2.91
CA VAL A 496 -23.45 -1.25 3.69
C VAL A 496 -24.53 -1.91 2.83
N PHE A 497 -25.24 -1.13 2.02
CA PHE A 497 -26.31 -1.64 1.17
C PHE A 497 -25.76 -2.43 -0.01
N LEU A 498 -24.68 -1.96 -0.64
CA LEU A 498 -24.04 -2.67 -1.73
C LEU A 498 -23.49 -4.02 -1.27
N ALA A 499 -22.66 -4.03 -0.21
CA ALA A 499 -22.04 -5.24 0.31
C ALA A 499 -23.08 -6.30 0.76
N ALA A 500 -24.12 -5.88 1.49
CA ALA A 500 -25.19 -6.81 1.90
C ALA A 500 -26.00 -7.35 0.70
N THR A 501 -26.22 -6.52 -0.32
CA THR A 501 -26.90 -6.91 -1.56
C THR A 501 -26.08 -7.96 -2.32
N GLU A 502 -24.77 -7.76 -2.45
CA GLU A 502 -23.89 -8.69 -3.14
C GLU A 502 -23.90 -10.08 -2.50
N ILE A 503 -23.90 -10.17 -1.16
CA ILE A 503 -24.01 -11.44 -0.43
C ILE A 503 -25.36 -12.13 -0.73
N ASP A 504 -26.46 -11.40 -0.72
CA ASP A 504 -27.78 -11.99 -1.02
C ASP A 504 -27.90 -12.43 -2.48
N LEU A 505 -27.39 -11.65 -3.43
CA LEU A 505 -27.40 -12.02 -4.85
C LEU A 505 -26.51 -13.21 -5.15
N ALA A 506 -25.32 -13.30 -4.54
CA ALA A 506 -24.44 -14.47 -4.66
C ALA A 506 -25.12 -15.76 -4.18
N ALA A 507 -26.03 -15.66 -3.22
CA ALA A 507 -26.82 -16.77 -2.70
C ALA A 507 -28.20 -16.95 -3.37
N GLY A 508 -28.48 -16.22 -4.47
CA GLY A 508 -29.74 -16.32 -5.22
C GLY A 508 -30.96 -15.73 -4.51
N ARG A 509 -30.77 -14.89 -3.48
CA ARG A 509 -31.84 -14.29 -2.67
C ARG A 509 -32.20 -12.88 -3.14
N ALA A 510 -32.54 -12.72 -4.42
CA ALA A 510 -32.89 -11.42 -5.01
C ALA A 510 -34.04 -10.69 -4.28
N GLU A 511 -35.04 -11.43 -3.82
CA GLU A 511 -36.16 -10.87 -3.02
C GLU A 511 -35.70 -10.25 -1.70
N ALA A 512 -34.76 -10.89 -1.00
CA ALA A 512 -34.22 -10.36 0.25
C ALA A 512 -33.37 -9.11 0.01
N ALA A 513 -32.56 -9.11 -1.06
CA ALA A 513 -31.81 -7.94 -1.48
C ALA A 513 -32.74 -6.76 -1.81
N ARG A 514 -33.82 -7.00 -2.58
CA ARG A 514 -34.82 -5.98 -2.91
C ARG A 514 -35.52 -5.43 -1.67
N ALA A 515 -35.92 -6.29 -0.73
CA ALA A 515 -36.55 -5.88 0.52
C ALA A 515 -35.61 -4.98 1.36
N ARG A 516 -34.30 -5.26 1.37
CA ARG A 516 -33.31 -4.44 2.06
C ARG A 516 -33.12 -3.08 1.40
N LEU A 517 -33.05 -3.04 0.07
CA LEU A 517 -32.95 -1.78 -0.67
C LEU A 517 -34.21 -0.91 -0.54
N GLY A 518 -35.37 -1.50 -0.27
CA GLY A 518 -36.60 -0.78 0.07
C GLY A 518 -36.55 -0.02 1.41
N ARG A 519 -35.54 -0.30 2.26
CA ARG A 519 -35.31 0.37 3.55
C ARG A 519 -34.22 1.44 3.47
N VAL A 520 -33.67 1.71 2.28
CA VAL A 520 -32.65 2.75 2.10
C VAL A 520 -33.28 4.13 2.37
N PRO A 521 -32.68 4.95 3.24
CA PRO A 521 -33.13 6.32 3.48
C PRO A 521 -33.17 7.15 2.18
N ALA A 522 -34.09 8.11 2.10
CA ALA A 522 -34.22 8.99 0.94
C ALA A 522 -32.91 9.75 0.63
N ALA A 523 -32.18 10.17 1.66
CA ALA A 523 -30.90 10.87 1.54
C ALA A 523 -29.81 10.03 0.84
N LEU A 524 -29.83 8.70 1.00
CA LEU A 524 -28.83 7.79 0.43
C LEU A 524 -29.25 7.19 -0.91
N SER A 525 -30.52 7.38 -1.32
CA SER A 525 -31.10 6.73 -2.50
C SER A 525 -30.45 7.11 -3.83
N GLY A 526 -29.73 8.25 -3.87
CA GLY A 526 -28.98 8.71 -5.04
C GLY A 526 -27.47 8.44 -4.97
N SER A 527 -26.98 7.75 -3.94
CA SER A 527 -25.56 7.39 -3.84
C SER A 527 -25.19 6.35 -4.92
N PRO A 528 -23.98 6.43 -5.50
CA PRO A 528 -23.52 5.47 -6.52
C PRO A 528 -23.60 4.00 -6.07
N GLU A 529 -23.30 3.72 -4.81
CA GLU A 529 -23.30 2.38 -4.23
C GLU A 529 -24.72 1.80 -4.16
N VAL A 530 -25.70 2.61 -3.73
CA VAL A 530 -27.12 2.19 -3.68
C VAL A 530 -27.69 2.02 -5.08
N LEU A 531 -27.39 2.94 -6.00
CA LEU A 531 -27.83 2.85 -7.40
C LEU A 531 -27.24 1.60 -8.07
N THR A 532 -25.97 1.31 -7.82
CA THR A 532 -25.32 0.07 -8.27
C THR A 532 -26.01 -1.16 -7.68
N ALA A 533 -26.29 -1.17 -6.37
CA ALA A 533 -26.99 -2.27 -5.72
C ALA A 533 -28.40 -2.50 -6.30
N ARG A 534 -29.17 -1.43 -6.57
CA ARG A 534 -30.49 -1.50 -7.22
C ARG A 534 -30.38 -2.08 -8.63
N GLY A 535 -29.39 -1.63 -9.39
CA GLY A 535 -29.11 -2.16 -10.72
C GLY A 535 -28.80 -3.66 -10.70
N SER A 536 -27.99 -4.12 -9.73
CA SER A 536 -27.67 -5.54 -9.57
C SER A 536 -28.86 -6.40 -9.17
N VAL A 537 -29.76 -5.89 -8.32
CA VAL A 537 -31.03 -6.57 -8.02
C VAL A 537 -31.92 -6.66 -9.26
N ALA A 538 -32.08 -5.56 -10.00
CA ALA A 538 -32.86 -5.55 -11.24
C ALA A 538 -32.28 -6.52 -12.30
N GLU A 539 -30.95 -6.60 -12.42
CA GLU A 539 -30.29 -7.56 -13.31
C GLU A 539 -30.59 -9.01 -12.91
N ALA A 540 -30.48 -9.34 -11.62
CA ALA A 540 -30.78 -10.68 -11.10
C ALA A 540 -32.24 -11.10 -11.30
N GLU A 541 -33.18 -10.15 -11.27
CA GLU A 541 -34.60 -10.37 -11.54
C GLU A 541 -34.94 -10.34 -13.05
N GLY A 542 -33.96 -10.15 -13.92
CA GLY A 542 -34.15 -10.08 -15.38
C GLY A 542 -34.75 -8.76 -15.89
N ARG A 543 -34.87 -7.73 -15.05
CA ARG A 543 -35.38 -6.39 -15.38
C ARG A 543 -34.27 -5.51 -15.99
N ARG A 544 -33.82 -5.90 -17.19
CA ARG A 544 -32.63 -5.36 -17.87
C ARG A 544 -32.65 -3.86 -18.08
N ASP A 545 -33.76 -3.30 -18.56
CA ASP A 545 -33.85 -1.86 -18.83
C ASP A 545 -33.70 -1.03 -17.56
N GLU A 546 -34.18 -1.56 -16.43
CA GLU A 546 -34.03 -0.91 -15.13
C GLU A 546 -32.61 -1.03 -14.62
N ALA A 547 -32.00 -2.21 -14.70
CA ALA A 547 -30.59 -2.40 -14.35
C ALA A 547 -29.69 -1.39 -15.09
N GLN A 548 -29.89 -1.25 -16.40
CA GLN A 548 -29.15 -0.29 -17.21
C GLN A 548 -29.40 1.17 -16.80
N ARG A 549 -30.63 1.54 -16.43
CA ARG A 549 -30.94 2.90 -15.94
C ARG A 549 -30.23 3.19 -14.61
N GLU A 550 -30.29 2.25 -13.67
CA GLU A 550 -29.68 2.40 -12.34
C GLU A 550 -28.15 2.47 -12.43
N TYR A 551 -27.49 1.61 -13.20
CA TYR A 551 -26.04 1.68 -13.41
C TYR A 551 -25.61 3.00 -14.08
N ARG A 552 -26.39 3.51 -15.04
CA ARG A 552 -26.12 4.81 -15.64
C ARG A 552 -26.34 5.96 -14.68
N ALA A 553 -27.32 5.87 -13.80
CA ALA A 553 -27.53 6.86 -12.74
C ALA A 553 -26.36 6.86 -11.76
N ALA A 554 -25.84 5.68 -11.38
CA ALA A 554 -24.63 5.55 -10.55
C ALA A 554 -23.43 6.24 -11.20
N LEU A 555 -23.19 5.99 -12.50
CA LEU A 555 -22.10 6.63 -13.25
C LEU A 555 -22.33 8.12 -13.51
N ALA A 556 -23.57 8.59 -13.55
CA ALA A 556 -23.88 10.02 -13.60
C ALA A 556 -23.55 10.72 -12.28
N ALA A 557 -23.75 10.03 -11.15
CA ALA A 557 -23.39 10.52 -9.82
C ALA A 557 -21.87 10.45 -9.56
N ALA A 558 -21.21 9.38 -10.02
CA ALA A 558 -19.77 9.19 -9.92
C ALA A 558 -19.19 8.60 -11.22
N PRO A 559 -18.72 9.44 -12.17
CA PRO A 559 -18.21 8.98 -13.46
C PRO A 559 -16.98 8.06 -13.41
N SER A 560 -16.26 8.05 -12.29
CA SER A 560 -15.09 7.21 -12.04
C SER A 560 -15.40 5.93 -11.23
N ASP A 561 -16.67 5.64 -10.95
CA ASP A 561 -17.06 4.45 -10.19
C ASP A 561 -16.80 3.18 -11.04
N ALA A 562 -15.69 2.53 -10.76
CA ALA A 562 -15.26 1.33 -11.46
C ALA A 562 -16.24 0.16 -11.26
N ALA A 563 -16.87 0.05 -10.09
CA ALA A 563 -17.83 -1.02 -9.81
C ALA A 563 -19.11 -0.84 -10.63
N ALA A 564 -19.69 0.35 -10.65
CA ALA A 564 -20.84 0.66 -11.49
C ALA A 564 -20.54 0.46 -12.99
N LEU A 565 -19.34 0.85 -13.42
CA LEU A 565 -18.89 0.69 -14.80
C LEU A 565 -18.74 -0.78 -15.18
N GLU A 566 -18.12 -1.58 -14.31
CA GLU A 566 -17.96 -3.02 -14.48
C GLU A 566 -19.32 -3.69 -14.65
N ARG A 567 -20.28 -3.40 -13.77
CA ARG A 567 -21.64 -3.94 -13.85
C ARG A 567 -22.32 -3.60 -15.18
N LEU A 568 -22.20 -2.36 -15.65
CA LEU A 568 -22.78 -1.92 -16.92
C LEU A 568 -22.11 -2.59 -18.15
N VAL A 569 -20.78 -2.67 -18.15
CA VAL A 569 -19.99 -3.32 -19.21
C VAL A 569 -20.35 -4.81 -19.29
N ASN A 570 -20.39 -5.50 -18.15
CA ASN A 570 -20.73 -6.92 -18.08
C ASN A 570 -22.17 -7.19 -18.53
N LEU A 571 -23.13 -6.34 -18.16
CA LEU A 571 -24.50 -6.43 -18.66
C LEU A 571 -24.55 -6.33 -20.20
N HIS A 572 -23.82 -5.38 -20.80
CA HIS A 572 -23.77 -5.23 -22.25
C HIS A 572 -23.10 -6.40 -22.97
N ILE A 573 -22.05 -6.99 -22.39
CA ILE A 573 -21.43 -8.20 -22.93
C ILE A 573 -22.45 -9.36 -22.93
N LYS A 574 -23.18 -9.59 -21.83
CA LYS A 574 -24.20 -10.64 -21.73
C LYS A 574 -25.34 -10.49 -22.75
N GLU A 575 -25.64 -9.26 -23.14
CA GLU A 575 -26.68 -8.95 -24.14
C GLU A 575 -26.17 -9.05 -25.59
N GLY A 576 -24.91 -9.45 -25.81
CA GLY A 576 -24.30 -9.48 -27.13
C GLY A 576 -23.96 -8.08 -27.68
N ARG A 577 -24.03 -7.03 -26.85
CA ARG A 577 -23.68 -5.64 -27.18
C ARG A 577 -22.21 -5.33 -26.83
N ALA A 578 -21.31 -6.29 -27.09
CA ALA A 578 -19.92 -6.20 -26.66
C ALA A 578 -19.14 -5.03 -27.31
N ASP A 579 -19.50 -4.59 -28.53
CA ASP A 579 -18.93 -3.40 -29.15
C ASP A 579 -19.21 -2.12 -28.35
N LEU A 580 -20.45 -1.98 -27.87
CA LEU A 580 -20.83 -0.85 -27.01
C LEU A 580 -20.07 -0.93 -25.67
N ALA A 581 -19.98 -2.12 -25.08
CA ALA A 581 -19.24 -2.36 -23.85
C ALA A 581 -17.78 -1.92 -23.98
N ARG A 582 -17.09 -2.33 -25.07
CA ARG A 582 -15.72 -1.92 -25.36
C ARG A 582 -15.58 -0.42 -25.56
N THR A 583 -16.51 0.22 -26.29
CA THR A 583 -16.47 1.68 -26.51
C THR A 583 -16.62 2.44 -25.19
N ILE A 584 -17.53 2.01 -24.31
CA ILE A 584 -17.71 2.62 -22.99
C ILE A 584 -16.45 2.44 -22.16
N ALA A 585 -15.96 1.20 -21.99
CA ALA A 585 -14.79 0.90 -21.17
C ALA A 585 -13.53 1.65 -21.65
N ALA A 586 -13.25 1.65 -22.96
CA ALA A 586 -12.09 2.32 -23.54
C ALA A 586 -12.15 3.85 -23.36
N ARG A 587 -13.33 4.46 -23.49
CA ARG A 587 -13.49 5.91 -23.26
C ARG A 587 -13.27 6.26 -21.79
N THR A 588 -13.77 5.45 -20.86
CA THR A 588 -13.55 5.68 -19.43
C THR A 588 -12.08 5.49 -19.06
N ALA A 589 -11.41 4.46 -19.59
CA ALA A 589 -9.98 4.26 -19.42
C ALA A 589 -9.15 5.45 -19.96
N GLN A 590 -9.57 6.06 -21.07
CA GLN A 590 -8.95 7.28 -21.60
C GLN A 590 -9.21 8.52 -20.73
N ALA A 591 -10.35 8.59 -20.05
CA ALA A 591 -10.67 9.67 -19.12
C ALA A 591 -9.95 9.53 -17.77
N PHE A 592 -9.61 8.30 -17.37
CA PHE A 592 -8.91 7.96 -16.13
C PHE A 592 -7.69 7.07 -16.39
N PRO A 593 -6.67 7.57 -17.11
CA PRO A 593 -5.53 6.75 -17.56
C PRO A 593 -4.64 6.26 -16.40
N SER A 594 -4.76 6.87 -15.22
CA SER A 594 -4.07 6.45 -13.99
C SER A 594 -4.88 5.49 -13.12
N SER A 595 -5.93 4.85 -13.64
CA SER A 595 -6.74 3.88 -12.92
C SER A 595 -6.59 2.46 -13.47
N ALA A 596 -5.98 1.58 -12.66
CA ALA A 596 -5.72 0.19 -13.06
C ALA A 596 -7.02 -0.57 -13.30
N ALA A 597 -8.05 -0.28 -12.51
CA ALA A 597 -9.37 -0.89 -12.64
C ALA A 597 -10.03 -0.53 -13.98
N HIS A 598 -10.03 0.76 -14.37
CA HIS A 598 -10.60 1.17 -15.65
C HIS A 598 -9.85 0.61 -16.86
N LEU A 599 -8.50 0.56 -16.79
CA LEU A 599 -7.68 -0.07 -17.83
C LEU A 599 -7.96 -1.58 -17.94
N SER A 600 -8.07 -2.27 -16.80
CA SER A 600 -8.38 -3.72 -16.77
C SER A 600 -9.75 -4.00 -17.37
N LEU A 601 -10.76 -3.19 -17.05
CA LEU A 601 -12.10 -3.34 -17.63
C LEU A 601 -12.11 -3.10 -19.15
N ALA A 602 -11.30 -2.17 -19.66
CA ALA A 602 -11.12 -2.00 -21.11
C ALA A 602 -10.48 -3.24 -21.76
N GLY A 603 -9.54 -3.88 -21.06
CA GLY A 603 -8.95 -5.16 -21.46
C GLY A 603 -9.98 -6.29 -21.51
N GLU A 604 -10.78 -6.44 -20.46
CA GLU A 604 -11.85 -7.45 -20.36
C GLU A 604 -12.91 -7.28 -21.46
N ALA A 605 -13.34 -6.04 -21.71
CA ALA A 605 -14.31 -5.76 -22.78
C ALA A 605 -13.74 -6.05 -24.18
N ALA A 606 -12.44 -5.78 -24.41
CA ALA A 606 -11.77 -6.16 -25.65
C ALA A 606 -11.61 -7.68 -25.78
N LEU A 607 -11.35 -8.37 -24.66
CA LEU A 607 -11.23 -9.83 -24.61
C LEU A 607 -12.55 -10.52 -24.97
N ALA A 608 -13.68 -10.00 -24.48
CA ALA A 608 -15.02 -10.49 -24.81
C ALA A 608 -15.33 -10.40 -26.33
N LEU A 609 -14.73 -9.44 -27.03
CA LEU A 609 -14.80 -9.28 -28.49
C LEU A 609 -13.74 -10.08 -29.26
N LYS A 610 -12.98 -10.94 -28.58
CA LYS A 610 -11.86 -11.70 -29.15
C LYS A 610 -10.77 -10.81 -29.75
N ARG A 611 -10.66 -9.55 -29.32
CA ARG A 611 -9.61 -8.60 -29.73
C ARG A 611 -8.39 -8.76 -28.83
N TYR A 612 -7.79 -9.94 -28.87
CA TYR A 612 -6.81 -10.38 -27.87
C TYR A 612 -5.57 -9.48 -27.78
N ALA A 613 -5.02 -9.01 -28.92
CA ALA A 613 -3.91 -8.07 -28.94
C ALA A 613 -4.26 -6.69 -28.35
N GLU A 614 -5.52 -6.25 -28.45
CA GLU A 614 -5.97 -5.02 -27.78
C GLU A 614 -6.14 -5.23 -26.29
N ALA A 615 -6.72 -6.36 -25.89
CA ALA A 615 -6.88 -6.72 -24.49
C ALA A 615 -5.51 -6.79 -23.77
N ALA A 616 -4.53 -7.45 -24.38
CA ALA A 616 -3.17 -7.56 -23.84
C ALA A 616 -2.54 -6.19 -23.57
N ARG A 617 -2.65 -5.23 -24.50
CA ARG A 617 -2.11 -3.87 -24.31
C ARG A 617 -2.76 -3.13 -23.13
N TRP A 618 -4.07 -3.25 -22.98
CA TRP A 618 -4.77 -2.63 -21.84
C TRP A 618 -4.33 -3.23 -20.50
N PHE A 619 -4.22 -4.56 -20.43
CA PHE A 619 -3.73 -5.23 -19.23
C PHE A 619 -2.26 -4.92 -18.93
N GLU A 620 -1.41 -4.79 -19.94
CA GLU A 620 -0.02 -4.35 -19.78
C GLU A 620 0.05 -2.96 -19.16
N THR A 621 -0.71 -1.98 -19.67
CA THR A 621 -0.79 -0.64 -19.06
C THR A 621 -1.37 -0.68 -17.65
N ALA A 622 -2.36 -1.53 -17.38
CA ALA A 622 -2.88 -1.70 -16.01
C ALA A 622 -1.80 -2.23 -15.05
N LEU A 623 -0.97 -3.17 -15.50
CA LEU A 623 0.14 -3.73 -14.72
C LEU A 623 1.31 -2.74 -14.54
N GLU A 624 1.44 -1.71 -15.37
CA GLU A 624 2.36 -0.60 -15.07
C GLU A 624 1.88 0.24 -13.86
N LEU A 625 0.58 0.24 -13.58
CA LEU A 625 0.00 0.93 -12.41
C LEU A 625 -0.01 0.04 -11.16
N ALA A 626 -0.35 -1.23 -11.36
CA ALA A 626 -0.51 -2.24 -10.33
C ALA A 626 0.24 -3.53 -10.70
N PRO A 627 1.58 -3.56 -10.54
CA PRO A 627 2.41 -4.64 -11.07
C PRO A 627 2.05 -6.02 -10.52
N ASP A 628 1.46 -6.10 -9.34
CA ASP A 628 1.17 -7.35 -8.64
C ASP A 628 -0.32 -7.74 -8.60
N ALA A 629 -1.11 -7.17 -9.51
CA ALA A 629 -2.50 -7.53 -9.69
C ALA A 629 -2.61 -8.91 -10.37
N ASP A 630 -2.63 -9.98 -9.57
CA ASP A 630 -2.72 -11.36 -10.05
C ASP A 630 -3.93 -11.63 -10.96
N SER A 631 -5.07 -10.98 -10.70
CA SER A 631 -6.25 -11.06 -11.57
C SER A 631 -5.95 -10.51 -12.97
N VAL A 632 -5.32 -9.34 -13.05
CA VAL A 632 -4.93 -8.69 -14.32
C VAL A 632 -3.87 -9.52 -15.06
N ARG A 633 -2.89 -10.09 -14.33
CA ARG A 633 -1.91 -11.03 -14.91
C ARG A 633 -2.57 -12.28 -15.49
N THR A 634 -3.56 -12.82 -14.79
CA THR A 634 -4.33 -13.99 -15.24
C THR A 634 -5.07 -13.67 -16.54
N GLU A 635 -5.70 -12.50 -16.62
CA GLU A 635 -6.41 -12.06 -17.83
C GLU A 635 -5.46 -11.67 -18.98
N LEU A 636 -4.28 -11.10 -18.69
CA LEU A 636 -3.22 -10.91 -19.67
C LEU A 636 -2.73 -12.25 -20.24
N ALA A 637 -2.50 -13.24 -19.38
CA ALA A 637 -2.11 -14.58 -19.82
C ALA A 637 -3.18 -15.22 -20.71
N ARG A 638 -4.46 -15.07 -20.34
CA ARG A 638 -5.59 -15.52 -21.15
C ARG A 638 -5.62 -14.82 -22.51
N ALA A 639 -5.45 -13.49 -22.53
CA ALA A 639 -5.39 -12.72 -23.78
C ALA A 639 -4.24 -13.18 -24.67
N ARG A 640 -3.03 -13.33 -24.14
CA ARG A 640 -1.84 -13.78 -24.90
C ARG A 640 -1.98 -15.19 -25.43
N LEU A 641 -2.48 -16.12 -24.62
CA LEU A 641 -2.74 -17.50 -25.05
C LEU A 641 -3.74 -17.55 -26.21
N LEU A 642 -4.85 -16.82 -26.09
CA LEU A 642 -5.88 -16.75 -27.13
C LEU A 642 -5.39 -16.01 -28.39
N ASN A 643 -4.42 -15.11 -28.24
CA ASN A 643 -3.72 -14.46 -29.36
C ASN A 643 -2.67 -15.38 -30.03
N GLY A 644 -2.49 -16.62 -29.54
CA GLY A 644 -1.53 -17.58 -30.10
C GLY A 644 -0.11 -17.47 -29.55
N ASP A 645 0.10 -16.77 -28.42
CA ASP A 645 1.40 -16.64 -27.76
C ASP A 645 1.42 -17.36 -26.39
N PRO A 646 1.58 -18.70 -26.39
CA PRO A 646 1.61 -19.47 -25.14
C PRO A 646 2.86 -19.21 -24.29
N SER A 647 3.95 -18.74 -24.89
CA SER A 647 5.17 -18.39 -24.15
C SER A 647 4.95 -17.12 -23.33
N ALA A 648 4.48 -16.04 -23.97
CA ALA A 648 4.17 -14.80 -23.27
C ALA A 648 3.02 -14.96 -22.27
N ALA A 649 2.11 -15.91 -22.48
CA ALA A 649 1.11 -16.29 -21.49
C ALA A 649 1.71 -16.92 -20.23
N LEU A 650 2.75 -17.77 -20.37
CA LEU A 650 3.45 -18.33 -19.21
C LEU A 650 4.23 -17.27 -18.44
N GLU A 651 4.90 -16.37 -19.16
CA GLU A 651 5.59 -15.21 -18.58
C GLU A 651 4.61 -14.34 -17.76
N ALA A 652 3.42 -14.07 -18.29
CA ALA A 652 2.40 -13.31 -17.57
C ALA A 652 1.91 -14.01 -16.29
N LEU A 653 2.01 -15.35 -16.21
CA LEU A 653 1.64 -16.13 -15.02
C LEU A 653 2.81 -16.29 -14.01
N GLU A 654 3.99 -15.77 -14.29
CA GLU A 654 5.11 -15.84 -13.36
C GLU A 654 4.80 -15.08 -12.06
N GLY A 655 5.09 -15.71 -10.92
CA GLY A 655 4.85 -15.12 -9.60
C GLY A 655 3.39 -15.00 -9.17
N THR A 656 2.42 -15.37 -10.03
CA THR A 656 0.99 -15.37 -9.65
C THR A 656 0.69 -16.45 -8.62
N ARG A 657 -0.26 -16.18 -7.71
CA ARG A 657 -0.76 -17.19 -6.77
C ARG A 657 -1.41 -18.34 -7.54
N SER A 658 -1.00 -19.57 -7.22
CA SER A 658 -1.65 -20.77 -7.76
C SER A 658 -3.11 -20.83 -7.33
N SER A 659 -3.97 -21.03 -8.32
CA SER A 659 -5.40 -21.21 -8.23
C SER A 659 -5.83 -22.20 -9.31
N ARG A 660 -7.08 -22.63 -9.29
CA ARG A 660 -7.61 -23.44 -10.40
C ARG A 660 -7.41 -22.76 -11.75
N ASP A 661 -7.70 -21.47 -11.84
CA ASP A 661 -7.71 -20.74 -13.11
C ASP A 661 -6.29 -20.47 -13.61
N THR A 662 -5.40 -20.01 -12.72
CA THR A 662 -3.99 -19.78 -13.08
C THR A 662 -3.28 -21.07 -13.47
N GLU A 663 -3.53 -22.18 -12.76
CA GLU A 663 -2.95 -23.49 -13.14
C GLU A 663 -3.60 -24.08 -14.40
N SER A 664 -4.89 -23.83 -14.65
CA SER A 664 -5.55 -24.24 -15.89
C SER A 664 -4.99 -23.50 -17.10
N LEU A 665 -4.78 -22.18 -16.98
CA LEU A 665 -4.12 -21.37 -18.00
C LEU A 665 -2.66 -21.78 -18.19
N ARG A 666 -1.92 -22.04 -17.09
CA ARG A 666 -0.55 -22.56 -17.15
C ARG A 666 -0.50 -23.88 -17.92
N GLY A 667 -1.42 -24.80 -17.64
CA GLY A 667 -1.55 -26.07 -18.35
C GLY A 667 -1.85 -25.89 -19.84
N ALA A 668 -2.78 -24.99 -20.18
CA ALA A 668 -3.14 -24.69 -21.56
C ALA A 668 -1.98 -24.04 -22.35
N SER A 669 -1.23 -23.14 -21.71
CA SER A 669 -0.05 -22.52 -22.33
C SER A 669 1.09 -23.51 -22.52
N LEU A 670 1.34 -24.42 -21.56
CA LEU A 670 2.34 -25.49 -21.71
C LEU A 670 1.93 -26.47 -22.82
N ALA A 671 0.64 -26.82 -22.91
CA ALA A 671 0.11 -27.63 -24.00
C ALA A 671 0.27 -26.94 -25.37
N GLY A 672 0.07 -25.61 -25.44
CA GLY A 672 0.31 -24.82 -26.65
C GLY A 672 1.78 -24.79 -27.09
N ARG A 673 2.72 -25.03 -26.17
CA ARG A 673 4.15 -25.23 -26.44
C ARG A 673 4.54 -26.69 -26.68
N GLU A 674 3.56 -27.59 -26.67
CA GLU A 674 3.75 -29.05 -26.70
C GLU A 674 4.58 -29.61 -25.53
N ASP A 675 4.70 -28.86 -24.42
CA ASP A 675 5.24 -29.37 -23.15
C ASP A 675 4.15 -30.16 -22.42
N TRP A 676 3.89 -31.37 -22.92
CA TRP A 676 2.86 -32.25 -22.37
C TRP A 676 3.10 -32.64 -20.90
N PRO A 677 4.32 -32.99 -20.46
CA PRO A 677 4.59 -33.27 -19.05
C PRO A 677 4.28 -32.07 -18.14
N GLY A 678 4.71 -30.86 -18.52
CA GLY A 678 4.40 -29.63 -17.79
C GLY A 678 2.90 -29.34 -17.75
N ALA A 679 2.22 -29.51 -18.89
CA ALA A 679 0.77 -29.30 -19.00
C ALA A 679 -0.03 -30.24 -18.09
N ILE A 680 0.33 -31.53 -18.08
CA ILE A 680 -0.29 -32.54 -17.20
C ILE A 680 -0.13 -32.12 -15.74
N ALA A 681 1.09 -31.78 -15.31
CA ALA A 681 1.37 -31.38 -13.93
C ALA A 681 0.57 -30.13 -13.51
N ALA A 682 0.44 -29.15 -14.42
CA ALA A 682 -0.36 -27.95 -14.16
C ALA A 682 -1.86 -28.25 -14.06
N TYR A 683 -2.43 -29.07 -14.96
CA TYR A 683 -3.83 -29.47 -14.87
C TYR A 683 -4.13 -30.33 -13.63
N GLU A 684 -3.22 -31.20 -13.22
CA GLU A 684 -3.33 -31.95 -11.96
C GLU A 684 -3.33 -31.02 -10.74
N ARG A 685 -2.47 -29.97 -10.73
CA ARG A 685 -2.53 -28.93 -9.71
C ARG A 685 -3.85 -28.17 -9.76
N ALA A 686 -4.36 -27.81 -10.93
CA ALA A 686 -5.67 -27.16 -11.07
C ALA A 686 -6.81 -28.01 -10.49
N LEU A 687 -6.76 -29.34 -10.65
CA LEU A 687 -7.72 -30.28 -10.08
C LEU A 687 -7.64 -30.36 -8.54
N SER A 688 -6.52 -30.01 -7.92
CA SER A 688 -6.38 -30.01 -6.46
C SER A 688 -7.15 -28.87 -5.77
N PHE A 689 -7.51 -27.81 -6.49
CA PHE A 689 -8.19 -26.64 -5.94
C PHE A 689 -9.72 -26.79 -5.79
N GLY A 690 -10.29 -27.95 -6.14
CA GLY A 690 -11.71 -28.27 -5.86
C GLY A 690 -12.28 -29.36 -6.78
N PRO A 691 -13.61 -29.52 -6.84
CA PRO A 691 -14.25 -30.54 -7.66
C PRO A 691 -13.86 -30.43 -9.15
N PRO A 692 -13.60 -31.55 -9.85
CA PRO A 692 -13.26 -31.54 -11.27
C PRO A 692 -14.38 -30.92 -12.11
N THR A 693 -14.03 -30.29 -13.23
CA THR A 693 -14.96 -29.87 -14.29
C THR A 693 -14.71 -30.69 -15.55
N THR A 694 -15.72 -30.81 -16.42
CA THR A 694 -15.55 -31.51 -17.70
C THR A 694 -14.46 -30.87 -18.54
N ASP A 695 -14.37 -29.54 -18.57
CA ASP A 695 -13.36 -28.82 -19.35
C ASP A 695 -11.93 -29.14 -18.89
N LEU A 696 -11.71 -29.17 -17.56
CA LEU A 696 -10.39 -29.48 -17.00
C LEU A 696 -10.03 -30.96 -17.19
N LEU A 697 -10.99 -31.87 -17.04
CA LEU A 697 -10.79 -33.30 -17.33
C LEU A 697 -10.52 -33.54 -18.83
N ASN A 698 -11.21 -32.81 -19.71
CA ASN A 698 -10.99 -32.89 -21.15
C ASN A 698 -9.60 -32.37 -21.54
N ALA A 699 -9.19 -31.23 -20.98
CA ALA A 699 -7.87 -30.65 -21.19
C ALA A 699 -6.76 -31.57 -20.69
N LEU A 700 -6.89 -32.11 -19.47
CA LEU A 700 -5.95 -33.10 -18.92
C LEU A 700 -5.93 -34.38 -19.75
N GLY A 701 -7.09 -34.90 -20.15
CA GLY A 701 -7.20 -36.09 -20.98
C GLY A 701 -6.51 -35.91 -22.34
N HIS A 702 -6.70 -34.76 -22.99
CA HIS A 702 -5.99 -34.42 -24.22
C HIS A 702 -4.47 -34.34 -24.02
N ALA A 703 -4.02 -33.66 -22.96
CA ALA A 703 -2.60 -33.56 -22.63
C ALA A 703 -1.98 -34.94 -22.33
N LEU A 704 -2.69 -35.83 -21.62
CA LEU A 704 -2.27 -37.20 -21.36
C LEU A 704 -2.15 -38.02 -22.65
N LEU A 705 -3.07 -37.85 -23.61
CA LEU A 705 -2.94 -38.53 -24.92
C LEU A 705 -1.70 -38.07 -25.67
N ARG A 706 -1.52 -36.76 -25.81
CA ARG A 706 -0.39 -36.19 -26.55
C ARG A 706 0.94 -36.44 -25.84
N GLY A 707 0.94 -36.54 -24.51
CA GLY A 707 2.08 -36.91 -23.68
C GLY A 707 2.36 -38.41 -23.59
N GLY A 708 1.70 -39.25 -24.41
CA GLY A 708 2.00 -40.69 -24.49
C GLY A 708 1.46 -41.54 -23.34
N ARG A 709 0.44 -41.07 -22.60
CA ARG A 709 -0.22 -41.76 -21.48
C ARG A 709 -1.68 -42.14 -21.82
N PRO A 710 -1.92 -42.98 -22.84
CA PRO A 710 -3.27 -43.23 -23.37
C PRO A 710 -4.22 -43.92 -22.37
N ALA A 711 -3.71 -44.82 -21.52
CA ALA A 711 -4.53 -45.47 -20.49
C ALA A 711 -5.06 -44.46 -19.45
N ASP A 712 -4.22 -43.51 -19.04
CA ASP A 712 -4.58 -42.48 -18.06
C ASP A 712 -5.54 -41.46 -18.68
N ALA A 713 -5.29 -41.11 -19.94
CA ALA A 713 -6.19 -40.27 -20.71
C ALA A 713 -7.59 -40.89 -20.84
N ARG A 714 -7.67 -42.17 -21.20
CA ARG A 714 -8.95 -42.91 -21.29
C ARG A 714 -9.72 -42.80 -19.99
N ARG A 715 -9.09 -43.13 -18.85
CA ARG A 715 -9.75 -43.03 -17.52
C ARG A 715 -10.21 -41.60 -17.21
N THR A 716 -9.41 -40.60 -17.58
CA THR A 716 -9.73 -39.18 -17.33
C THR A 716 -10.91 -38.71 -18.18
N LEU A 717 -10.93 -39.06 -19.47
CA LEU A 717 -12.01 -38.71 -20.40
C LEU A 717 -13.30 -39.48 -20.09
N GLU A 718 -13.21 -40.73 -19.64
CA GLU A 718 -14.38 -41.50 -19.16
C GLU A 718 -14.99 -40.86 -17.91
N ARG A 719 -14.17 -40.32 -16.98
CA ARG A 719 -14.66 -39.51 -15.85
C ARG A 719 -15.39 -38.25 -16.34
N SER A 720 -14.88 -37.57 -17.36
CA SER A 720 -15.56 -36.41 -17.96
C SER A 720 -16.93 -36.79 -18.56
N LEU A 721 -17.01 -37.89 -19.32
CA LEU A 721 -18.27 -38.38 -19.89
C LEU A 721 -19.27 -38.85 -18.83
N ALA A 722 -18.79 -39.40 -17.71
CA ALA A 722 -19.66 -39.76 -16.59
C ALA A 722 -20.32 -38.53 -15.96
N MET A 723 -19.68 -37.35 -16.00
CA MET A 723 -20.25 -36.09 -15.54
C MET A 723 -21.24 -35.51 -16.57
N VAL A 724 -20.87 -35.49 -17.85
CA VAL A 724 -21.74 -35.03 -18.94
C VAL A 724 -21.63 -36.02 -20.11
N PRO A 725 -22.65 -36.88 -20.32
CA PRO A 725 -22.62 -37.89 -21.39
C PRO A 725 -22.65 -37.34 -22.82
N GLU A 726 -23.17 -36.14 -23.00
CA GLU A 726 -23.34 -35.47 -24.30
C GLU A 726 -22.09 -34.67 -24.72
N GLN A 727 -20.97 -35.38 -24.90
CA GLN A 727 -19.72 -34.80 -25.41
C GLN A 727 -19.25 -35.57 -26.65
N PRO A 728 -19.77 -35.27 -27.86
CA PRO A 728 -19.51 -36.06 -29.07
C PRO A 728 -18.03 -36.07 -29.46
N VAL A 729 -17.32 -34.94 -29.25
CA VAL A 729 -15.88 -34.82 -29.50
C VAL A 729 -15.09 -35.78 -28.60
N ILE A 730 -15.42 -35.84 -27.31
CA ILE A 730 -14.75 -36.72 -26.35
C ILE A 730 -15.07 -38.19 -26.61
N ARG A 731 -16.32 -38.50 -27.01
CA ARG A 731 -16.70 -39.85 -27.41
C ARG A 731 -15.95 -40.33 -28.65
N ALA A 732 -15.82 -39.46 -29.65
CA ALA A 732 -15.01 -39.75 -30.85
C ALA A 732 -13.53 -39.92 -30.49
N LEU A 733 -12.98 -39.06 -29.63
CA LEU A 733 -11.61 -39.15 -29.15
C LEU A 733 -11.36 -40.49 -28.45
N LEU A 734 -12.25 -40.95 -27.57
CA LEU A 734 -12.12 -42.25 -26.88
C LEU A 734 -12.17 -43.47 -27.82
N GLN A 735 -12.70 -43.35 -29.03
CA GLN A 735 -12.64 -44.42 -30.03
C GLN A 735 -11.24 -44.56 -30.64
N THR A 736 -10.46 -43.48 -30.66
CA THR A 736 -9.09 -43.48 -31.20
C THR A 736 -8.03 -43.86 -30.15
N VAL A 737 -8.36 -43.79 -28.86
CA VAL A 737 -7.48 -44.23 -27.76
C VAL A 737 -7.51 -45.76 -27.64
N PRO A 738 -6.37 -46.46 -27.60
CA PRO A 738 -6.32 -47.91 -27.38
C PRO A 738 -7.08 -48.35 -26.11
N LYS A 739 -7.68 -49.54 -26.15
CA LYS A 739 -8.40 -50.14 -25.01
C LYS A 739 -7.47 -50.90 -24.04
N ARG A 740 -6.18 -51.03 -24.35
CA ARG A 740 -5.18 -51.75 -23.56
C ARG A 740 -3.95 -50.89 -23.37
#